data_AF-R5QKC1-F1
#
_entry.id   AF-R5QKC1-F1
#
_cell.length_a   1.000
_cell.length_b   1.000
_cell.length_c   1.000
_cell.angle_alpha   90.00
_cell.angle_beta   90.00
_cell.angle_gamma   90.00
#
_symmetry.space_group_name_H-M   'P 1'
#
loop_
_entity.id
_entity.type
_entity.pdbx_description
1 polymer ?
#
loop_
_entity_poly.entity_id
_entity_poly.type
_entity_poly.pdbx_seq_one_letter_code
_entity_poly.pdbx_strand_id
1 'polypeptide(L)'
;MAEKERNTGECQIQNSQIADEFLQNYTEQAAQKLPVFLQDGYSVLSCYYEQEEKSCYLLQKKETKEKYIVKCRKEREDRDSLQKEYEELGRLAERYPNLYQRAALHKADGYVYLLRTYIEGKNLEEYVAEDPYLRPERQLEILEEICQAVARLHAMDPVILHRDMKPQNLILDAGGHVHLIDFETAREYDGTKKKDTVFFGTEGSAAPEQYGYAQTDMRTDVFGIGKIAEYLYEEYQVGYDPLTEKRMQRIIKKATAFDPADRYQNVQALLLAIRNVRRQTERGENKWLKAVVAIESIVLLLVLAGVLFFWTGFQKTKNMEEEDYAAAIAERQIKQQDESAEDLSAQADSEEIVTLEGDPLLLQAIRETAGSNEVTKRMLSGITRIAVIGDQIYTEETPVEDLENIVYQDGFNDGMVNGGITDLSVLTNLPNLKEVFLCNQKISDISPLQELPIEGLYVCGNQIKDFSPVEKMQELSTLYLVDNPVGKMPQLSGCTKLTRLALCGNDYETLDFLQGSSVCNLYAMGIYVEDESFGVLSTMQSLTELYTGSEQKQFYEILPELTELRTLSLWGGNFGTDLTIVSKLVNLQNLFVNDEFVTSLSGIENLQRLEVFCMDGTNATDISPLTKLPRLQVVRLQGVPIVEFAPLFSCHSLQEVEADSSQKEKIEQLGDPVFMISVE
;
A
#
# COMPACT_ATOMS: atom_id res chain seq x y z
N MET A 1 -20.48 54.19 -16.39
CA MET A 1 -20.17 52.84 -15.87
C MET A 1 -21.46 52.10 -15.49
N ALA A 2 -22.38 52.71 -14.74
CA ALA A 2 -23.66 52.07 -14.38
C ALA A 2 -24.61 51.69 -15.55
N GLU A 3 -24.58 52.40 -16.69
CA GLU A 3 -25.33 52.00 -17.90
C GLU A 3 -24.68 50.86 -18.69
N LYS A 4 -23.37 50.66 -18.54
CA LYS A 4 -22.63 49.58 -19.21
C LYS A 4 -22.82 48.24 -18.49
N GLU A 5 -22.97 48.28 -17.15
CA GLU A 5 -23.26 47.12 -16.30
C GLU A 5 -24.73 46.65 -16.39
N ARG A 6 -25.69 47.56 -16.58
CA ARG A 6 -27.10 47.18 -16.86
C ARG A 6 -27.27 46.51 -18.21
N ASN A 7 -26.63 47.02 -19.26
CA ASN A 7 -26.69 46.42 -20.59
C ASN A 7 -26.03 45.02 -20.65
N THR A 8 -25.00 44.75 -19.85
CA THR A 8 -24.41 43.40 -19.75
C THR A 8 -25.28 42.41 -18.97
N GLY A 9 -25.98 42.88 -17.93
CA GLY A 9 -26.92 42.04 -17.16
C GLY A 9 -28.20 41.70 -17.93
N GLU A 10 -28.77 42.65 -18.68
CA GLU A 10 -29.92 42.40 -19.55
C GLU A 10 -29.55 41.46 -20.72
N CYS A 11 -28.36 41.61 -21.29
CA CYS A 11 -27.87 40.72 -22.36
C CYS A 11 -27.60 39.28 -21.87
N GLN A 12 -27.16 39.10 -20.61
CA GLN A 12 -27.00 37.77 -20.00
C GLN A 12 -28.35 37.09 -19.70
N ILE A 13 -29.36 37.83 -19.22
CA ILE A 13 -30.70 37.30 -18.96
C ILE A 13 -31.41 36.92 -20.27
N GLN A 14 -31.26 37.74 -21.31
CA GLN A 14 -31.85 37.49 -22.62
C GLN A 14 -31.18 36.30 -23.33
N ASN A 15 -29.87 36.11 -23.17
CA ASN A 15 -29.16 34.93 -23.67
C ASN A 15 -29.54 33.64 -22.91
N SER A 16 -29.83 33.72 -21.61
CA SER A 16 -30.34 32.57 -20.82
C SER A 16 -31.72 32.12 -21.31
N GLN A 17 -32.66 33.05 -21.49
CA GLN A 17 -34.02 32.71 -21.95
C GLN A 17 -34.04 32.12 -23.36
N ILE A 18 -33.21 32.65 -24.27
CA ILE A 18 -33.08 32.12 -25.64
C ILE A 18 -32.44 30.71 -25.62
N ALA A 19 -31.46 30.48 -24.74
CA ALA A 19 -30.87 29.15 -24.57
C ALA A 19 -31.87 28.14 -24.01
N ASP A 20 -32.69 28.54 -23.04
CA ASP A 20 -33.73 27.69 -22.44
C ASP A 20 -34.83 27.34 -23.45
N GLU A 21 -35.34 28.32 -24.22
CA GLU A 21 -36.31 28.08 -25.29
C GLU A 21 -35.74 27.19 -26.41
N PHE A 22 -34.46 27.36 -26.74
CA PHE A 22 -33.78 26.50 -27.72
C PHE A 22 -33.64 25.06 -27.21
N LEU A 23 -33.21 24.86 -25.96
CA LEU A 23 -33.09 23.53 -25.35
C LEU A 23 -34.45 22.84 -25.28
N GLN A 24 -35.50 23.58 -24.93
CA GLN A 24 -36.86 23.03 -24.82
C GLN A 24 -37.40 22.59 -26.19
N ASN A 25 -37.25 23.43 -27.22
CA ASN A 25 -37.64 23.05 -28.58
C ASN A 25 -36.82 21.86 -29.11
N TYR A 26 -35.52 21.81 -28.82
CA TYR A 26 -34.66 20.72 -29.26
C TYR A 26 -34.99 19.39 -28.55
N THR A 27 -35.23 19.41 -27.24
CA THR A 27 -35.60 18.21 -26.47
C THR A 27 -36.95 17.64 -26.90
N GLU A 28 -37.92 18.48 -27.25
CA GLU A 28 -39.20 18.05 -27.84
C GLU A 28 -39.00 17.38 -29.21
N GLN A 29 -38.15 17.94 -30.08
CA GLN A 29 -37.81 17.33 -31.37
C GLN A 29 -37.04 16.01 -31.21
N ALA A 30 -36.10 15.94 -30.26
CA ALA A 30 -35.34 14.73 -29.97
C ALA A 30 -36.25 13.61 -29.42
N ALA A 31 -37.22 13.95 -28.57
CA ALA A 31 -38.19 12.99 -28.04
C ALA A 31 -39.01 12.33 -29.16
N GLN A 32 -39.39 13.06 -30.21
CA GLN A 32 -40.15 12.52 -31.34
C GLN A 32 -39.37 11.49 -32.18
N LYS A 33 -38.03 11.48 -32.10
CA LYS A 33 -37.17 10.53 -32.82
C LYS A 33 -36.95 9.22 -32.07
N LEU A 34 -37.25 9.18 -30.77
CA LEU A 34 -37.15 7.96 -29.98
C LEU A 34 -38.30 7.00 -30.30
N PRO A 35 -38.13 5.69 -30.16
CA PRO A 35 -39.21 4.72 -30.38
C PRO A 35 -40.32 4.88 -29.33
N VAL A 36 -41.55 4.47 -29.69
CA VAL A 36 -42.77 4.68 -28.89
C VAL A 36 -42.62 4.21 -27.45
N PHE A 37 -41.95 3.06 -27.22
CA PHE A 37 -41.77 2.52 -25.88
C PHE A 37 -40.95 3.43 -24.94
N LEU A 38 -40.07 4.28 -25.47
CA LEU A 38 -39.36 5.30 -24.68
C LEU A 38 -40.20 6.58 -24.56
N GLN A 39 -40.88 6.99 -25.64
CA GLN A 39 -41.71 8.20 -25.63
C GLN A 39 -42.81 8.16 -24.57
N ASP A 40 -43.43 7.01 -24.35
CA ASP A 40 -44.54 6.86 -23.41
C ASP A 40 -44.07 7.03 -21.96
N GLY A 41 -42.96 6.37 -21.58
CA GLY A 41 -42.46 6.30 -20.21
C GLY A 41 -41.42 7.36 -19.81
N TYR A 42 -40.77 8.02 -20.79
CA TYR A 42 -39.60 8.86 -20.54
C TYR A 42 -39.74 10.24 -21.20
N SER A 43 -39.08 11.23 -20.59
CA SER A 43 -38.88 12.57 -21.13
C SER A 43 -37.39 12.76 -21.44
N VAL A 44 -37.04 13.35 -22.58
CA VAL A 44 -35.65 13.68 -22.93
C VAL A 44 -35.23 14.94 -22.15
N LEU A 45 -34.16 14.84 -21.37
CA LEU A 45 -33.57 15.96 -20.64
C LEU A 45 -32.44 16.62 -21.42
N SER A 46 -31.58 15.82 -22.06
CA SER A 46 -30.43 16.32 -22.82
C SER A 46 -30.02 15.32 -23.90
N CYS A 47 -29.33 15.82 -24.92
CA CYS A 47 -28.67 15.03 -25.95
C CYS A 47 -27.16 15.26 -25.83
N TYR A 48 -26.40 14.19 -25.61
CA TYR A 48 -24.94 14.27 -25.53
C TYR A 48 -24.30 14.26 -26.91
N TYR A 49 -24.83 13.45 -27.83
CA TYR A 49 -24.48 13.52 -29.24
C TYR A 49 -25.58 12.90 -30.10
N GLU A 50 -25.71 13.38 -31.34
CA GLU A 50 -26.66 12.87 -32.32
C GLU A 50 -26.03 12.83 -33.71
N GLN A 51 -25.98 11.64 -34.30
CA GLN A 51 -25.54 11.36 -35.66
C GLN A 51 -26.51 10.34 -36.28
N GLU A 52 -26.52 10.22 -37.61
CA GLU A 52 -27.47 9.35 -38.33
C GLU A 52 -27.39 7.87 -37.88
N GLU A 53 -26.19 7.36 -37.60
CA GLU A 53 -26.00 5.96 -37.19
C GLU A 53 -25.88 5.77 -35.67
N LYS A 54 -25.71 6.87 -34.90
CA LYS A 54 -25.46 6.81 -33.46
C LYS A 54 -25.95 8.03 -32.70
N SER A 55 -26.61 7.81 -31.57
CA SER A 55 -27.00 8.89 -30.67
C SER A 55 -26.95 8.48 -29.19
N CYS A 56 -26.94 9.45 -28.29
CA CYS A 56 -26.99 9.25 -26.85
C CYS A 56 -27.81 10.35 -26.18
N TYR A 57 -28.81 9.95 -25.39
CA TYR A 57 -29.71 10.88 -24.71
C TYR A 57 -29.79 10.59 -23.21
N LEU A 58 -29.88 11.67 -22.43
CA LEU A 58 -30.29 11.62 -21.03
C LEU A 58 -31.81 11.69 -20.96
N LEU A 59 -32.40 10.68 -20.34
CA LEU A 59 -33.84 10.51 -20.16
C LEU A 59 -34.21 10.65 -18.68
N GLN A 60 -35.43 11.08 -18.42
CA GLN A 60 -36.06 11.02 -17.11
C GLN A 60 -37.35 10.19 -17.18
N LYS A 61 -37.46 9.17 -16.35
CA LYS A 61 -38.69 8.38 -16.24
C LYS A 61 -39.81 9.25 -15.67
N LYS A 62 -40.94 9.34 -16.37
CA LYS A 62 -42.01 10.31 -16.04
C LYS A 62 -42.60 10.08 -14.65
N GLU A 63 -42.76 8.82 -14.26
CA GLU A 63 -43.36 8.36 -12.99
C GLU A 63 -42.43 8.58 -11.79
N THR A 64 -41.21 8.05 -11.85
CA THR A 64 -40.29 8.02 -10.71
C THR A 64 -39.33 9.20 -10.65
N LYS A 65 -39.22 9.96 -11.74
CA LYS A 65 -38.22 11.03 -11.94
C LYS A 65 -36.75 10.57 -11.95
N GLU A 66 -36.52 9.26 -11.93
CA GLU A 66 -35.19 8.65 -12.08
C GLU A 66 -34.62 8.95 -13.47
N LYS A 67 -33.30 9.13 -13.53
CA LYS A 67 -32.58 9.45 -14.76
C LYS A 67 -31.94 8.20 -15.37
N TYR A 68 -31.94 8.15 -16.70
CA TYR A 68 -31.40 7.04 -17.48
C TYR A 68 -30.61 7.58 -18.68
N ILE A 69 -29.62 6.83 -19.13
CA ILE A 69 -28.95 7.05 -20.41
C ILE A 69 -29.47 6.03 -21.40
N VAL A 70 -29.85 6.49 -22.59
CA VAL A 70 -30.08 5.61 -23.74
C VAL A 70 -29.02 5.87 -24.80
N LYS A 71 -28.26 4.82 -25.15
CA LYS A 71 -27.41 4.80 -26.33
C LYS A 71 -28.17 4.14 -27.48
N CYS A 72 -28.14 4.77 -28.65
CA CYS A 72 -28.77 4.26 -29.85
C CYS A 72 -27.70 3.97 -30.92
N ARG A 73 -27.84 2.85 -31.62
CA ARG A 73 -27.03 2.49 -32.79
C ARG A 73 -27.90 1.86 -33.87
N LYS A 74 -27.61 2.15 -35.14
CA LYS A 74 -28.27 1.45 -36.26
C LYS A 74 -27.86 -0.02 -36.26
N GLU A 75 -28.82 -0.92 -36.42
CA GLU A 75 -28.60 -2.37 -36.38
C GLU A 75 -27.71 -2.84 -37.55
N ARG A 76 -26.72 -3.70 -37.27
CA ARG A 76 -25.83 -4.31 -38.28
C ARG A 76 -25.71 -5.82 -38.07
N GLU A 77 -25.61 -6.58 -39.17
CA GLU A 77 -25.62 -8.06 -39.15
C GLU A 77 -24.36 -8.69 -38.52
N ASP A 78 -23.23 -7.97 -38.40
CA ASP A 78 -21.91 -8.57 -38.19
C ASP A 78 -21.20 -8.20 -36.87
N ARG A 79 -21.77 -7.33 -36.02
CA ARG A 79 -21.44 -7.13 -34.59
C ARG A 79 -22.17 -5.89 -34.01
N ASP A 80 -23.20 -6.09 -33.21
CA ASP A 80 -23.80 -4.99 -32.43
C ASP A 80 -22.92 -4.71 -31.20
N SER A 81 -22.12 -3.63 -31.20
CA SER A 81 -21.27 -3.25 -30.06
C SER A 81 -22.08 -3.01 -28.77
N LEU A 82 -23.34 -2.55 -28.89
CA LEU A 82 -24.25 -2.39 -27.75
C LEU A 82 -24.74 -3.72 -27.15
N GLN A 83 -24.87 -4.77 -27.96
CA GLN A 83 -25.21 -6.11 -27.46
C GLN A 83 -24.10 -6.63 -26.55
N LYS A 84 -22.85 -6.43 -26.95
CA LYS A 84 -21.69 -6.81 -26.15
C LYS A 84 -21.59 -6.00 -24.87
N GLU A 85 -21.75 -4.67 -24.95
CA GLU A 85 -21.78 -3.80 -23.76
C GLU A 85 -22.89 -4.23 -22.78
N TYR A 86 -24.06 -4.62 -23.28
CA TYR A 86 -25.16 -5.17 -22.46
C TYR A 86 -24.76 -6.46 -21.73
N GLU A 87 -24.09 -7.40 -22.42
CA GLU A 87 -23.64 -8.67 -21.85
C GLU A 87 -22.60 -8.48 -20.74
N GLU A 88 -21.60 -7.61 -20.96
CA GLU A 88 -20.60 -7.31 -19.93
C GLU A 88 -21.20 -6.62 -18.71
N LEU A 89 -22.07 -5.62 -18.93
CA LEU A 89 -22.79 -4.97 -17.84
C LEU A 89 -23.68 -5.95 -17.07
N GLY A 90 -24.29 -6.91 -17.76
CA GLY A 90 -25.08 -7.98 -17.14
C GLY A 90 -24.25 -8.84 -16.19
N ARG A 91 -23.07 -9.27 -16.62
CA ARG A 91 -22.12 -10.06 -15.80
C ARG A 91 -21.59 -9.28 -14.60
N LEU A 92 -21.25 -8.01 -14.81
CA LEU A 92 -20.80 -7.13 -13.74
C LEU A 92 -21.90 -6.87 -12.72
N ALA A 93 -23.15 -6.65 -13.15
CA ALA A 93 -24.28 -6.48 -12.25
C ALA A 93 -24.63 -7.75 -11.46
N GLU A 94 -24.34 -8.94 -12.01
CA GLU A 94 -24.54 -10.21 -11.31
C GLU A 94 -23.51 -10.42 -10.20
N ARG A 95 -22.22 -10.11 -10.46
CA ARG A 95 -21.16 -10.26 -9.47
C ARG A 95 -21.08 -9.10 -8.48
N TYR A 96 -21.38 -7.89 -8.92
CA TYR A 96 -21.25 -6.63 -8.16
C TYR A 96 -22.54 -5.80 -8.20
N PRO A 97 -23.67 -6.32 -7.68
CA PRO A 97 -25.00 -5.70 -7.81
C PRO A 97 -25.14 -4.33 -7.13
N ASN A 98 -24.26 -4.01 -6.16
CA ASN A 98 -24.25 -2.73 -5.48
C ASN A 98 -23.52 -1.62 -6.27
N LEU A 99 -22.75 -1.98 -7.29
CA LEU A 99 -21.92 -1.07 -8.09
C LEU A 99 -22.42 -0.95 -9.53
N TYR A 100 -22.89 -2.07 -10.11
CA TYR A 100 -23.38 -2.10 -11.48
C TYR A 100 -24.86 -2.47 -11.51
N GLN A 101 -25.64 -1.68 -12.23
CA GLN A 101 -27.06 -1.95 -12.44
C GLN A 101 -27.28 -2.67 -13.76
N ARG A 102 -28.28 -3.56 -13.80
CA ARG A 102 -28.65 -4.23 -15.03
C ARG A 102 -29.16 -3.22 -16.05
N ALA A 103 -28.56 -3.23 -17.24
CA ALA A 103 -29.08 -2.50 -18.38
C ALA A 103 -30.26 -3.23 -19.03
N ALA A 104 -30.96 -2.56 -19.93
CA ALA A 104 -31.99 -3.13 -20.79
C ALA A 104 -31.62 -2.89 -22.25
N LEU A 105 -31.74 -3.92 -23.08
CA LEU A 105 -31.49 -3.84 -24.51
C LEU A 105 -32.79 -4.01 -25.28
N HIS A 106 -33.06 -3.10 -26.20
CA HIS A 106 -34.24 -3.11 -27.04
C HIS A 106 -33.87 -2.94 -28.50
N LYS A 107 -34.59 -3.61 -29.39
CA LYS A 107 -34.45 -3.45 -30.84
C LYS A 107 -35.77 -2.94 -31.42
N ALA A 108 -35.73 -1.81 -32.12
CA ALA A 108 -36.90 -1.20 -32.73
C ALA A 108 -36.48 -0.35 -33.94
N ASP A 109 -37.32 -0.30 -34.97
CA ASP A 109 -37.16 0.62 -36.10
C ASP A 109 -35.79 0.59 -36.81
N GLY A 110 -35.11 -0.58 -36.80
CA GLY A 110 -33.77 -0.75 -37.38
C GLY A 110 -32.62 -0.21 -36.52
N TYR A 111 -32.88 0.04 -35.23
CA TYR A 111 -31.91 0.49 -34.25
C TYR A 111 -31.90 -0.42 -33.01
N VAL A 112 -30.74 -0.48 -32.37
CA VAL A 112 -30.51 -1.08 -31.06
C VAL A 112 -30.39 0.04 -30.03
N TYR A 113 -31.11 -0.10 -28.92
CA TYR A 113 -31.20 0.84 -27.82
C TYR A 113 -30.70 0.16 -26.55
N LEU A 114 -29.62 0.69 -25.97
CA LEU A 114 -29.11 0.28 -24.67
C LEU A 114 -29.53 1.31 -23.63
N LEU A 115 -30.49 0.96 -22.79
CA LEU A 115 -30.99 1.78 -21.69
C LEU A 115 -30.32 1.35 -20.38
N ARG A 116 -29.70 2.30 -19.68
CA ARG A 116 -29.07 2.07 -18.38
C ARG A 116 -29.32 3.23 -17.43
N THR A 117 -29.22 2.99 -16.13
CA THR A 117 -29.37 4.04 -15.13
C THR A 117 -28.29 5.11 -15.32
N TYR A 118 -28.67 6.37 -15.14
CA TYR A 118 -27.72 7.47 -15.15
C TYR A 118 -26.90 7.46 -13.86
N ILE A 119 -25.58 7.57 -14.00
CA ILE A 119 -24.68 7.69 -12.86
C ILE A 119 -24.57 9.19 -12.55
N GLU A 120 -25.05 9.61 -11.39
CA GLU A 120 -24.95 10.99 -10.94
C GLU A 120 -23.48 11.31 -10.61
N GLY A 121 -22.92 12.33 -11.25
CA GLY A 121 -21.51 12.69 -11.11
C GLY A 121 -21.01 13.50 -12.30
N LYS A 122 -19.70 13.79 -12.30
CA LYS A 122 -19.00 14.43 -13.42
C LYS A 122 -17.96 13.48 -13.97
N ASN A 123 -17.72 13.52 -15.28
CA ASN A 123 -16.57 12.78 -15.78
C ASN A 123 -15.26 13.44 -15.31
N LEU A 124 -14.14 12.71 -15.30
CA LEU A 124 -12.88 13.22 -14.75
C LEU A 124 -12.37 14.44 -15.51
N GLU A 125 -12.58 14.53 -16.83
CA GLU A 125 -12.20 15.72 -17.62
C GLU A 125 -12.97 16.96 -17.16
N GLU A 126 -14.29 16.85 -17.01
CA GLU A 126 -15.14 17.94 -16.49
C GLU A 126 -14.76 18.31 -15.05
N TYR A 127 -14.50 17.30 -14.22
CA TYR A 127 -14.08 17.51 -12.83
C TYR A 127 -12.77 18.29 -12.76
N VAL A 128 -11.80 17.93 -13.60
CA VAL A 128 -10.50 18.60 -13.68
C VAL A 128 -10.62 20.02 -14.26
N ALA A 129 -11.45 20.21 -15.29
CA ALA A 129 -11.67 21.52 -15.90
C ALA A 129 -12.34 22.53 -14.94
N GLU A 130 -13.16 22.05 -14.01
CA GLU A 130 -13.85 22.90 -13.04
C GLU A 130 -13.05 23.19 -11.77
N ASP A 131 -12.18 22.27 -11.34
CA ASP A 131 -11.32 22.45 -10.18
C ASP A 131 -9.94 22.95 -10.62
N PRO A 132 -9.64 24.26 -10.51
CA PRO A 132 -8.34 24.80 -10.90
C PRO A 132 -7.21 24.38 -9.95
N TYR A 133 -7.50 23.70 -8.83
CA TYR A 133 -6.51 23.30 -7.85
C TYR A 133 -6.86 21.97 -7.18
N LEU A 134 -6.57 20.87 -7.88
CA LEU A 134 -6.71 19.53 -7.33
C LEU A 134 -5.45 19.13 -6.55
N ARG A 135 -5.60 18.98 -5.23
CA ARG A 135 -4.47 18.59 -4.36
C ARG A 135 -3.91 17.20 -4.72
N PRO A 136 -2.58 16.98 -4.60
CA PRO A 136 -1.93 15.70 -4.87
C PRO A 136 -2.60 14.48 -4.23
N GLU A 137 -3.04 14.61 -2.98
CA GLU A 137 -3.70 13.55 -2.22
C GLU A 137 -4.99 13.12 -2.92
N ARG A 138 -5.77 14.10 -3.40
CA ARG A 138 -7.01 13.83 -4.11
C ARG A 138 -6.75 13.19 -5.48
N GLN A 139 -5.68 13.58 -6.16
CA GLN A 139 -5.26 12.92 -7.41
C GLN A 139 -4.94 11.45 -7.15
N LEU A 140 -4.20 11.16 -6.07
CA LEU A 140 -3.84 9.80 -5.67
C LEU A 140 -5.07 8.98 -5.25
N GLU A 141 -6.01 9.56 -4.49
CA GLU A 141 -7.31 8.93 -4.16
C GLU A 141 -8.08 8.54 -5.42
N ILE A 142 -8.17 9.45 -6.40
CA ILE A 142 -8.84 9.18 -7.68
C ILE A 142 -8.14 8.04 -8.42
N LEU A 143 -6.81 8.06 -8.49
CA LEU A 143 -6.02 7.01 -9.14
C LEU A 143 -6.19 5.64 -8.45
N GLU A 144 -6.27 5.61 -7.12
CA GLU A 144 -6.56 4.39 -6.38
C GLU A 144 -7.96 3.85 -6.67
N GLU A 145 -8.99 4.70 -6.66
CA GLU A 145 -10.37 4.31 -7.00
C GLU A 145 -10.46 3.78 -8.44
N ILE A 146 -9.75 4.39 -9.39
CA ILE A 146 -9.63 3.89 -10.77
C ILE A 146 -9.02 2.49 -10.78
N CYS A 147 -7.89 2.29 -10.10
CA CYS A 147 -7.22 1.00 -10.06
C CYS A 147 -8.11 -0.09 -9.44
N GLN A 148 -8.83 0.24 -8.36
CA GLN A 148 -9.79 -0.67 -7.73
C GLN A 148 -10.96 -1.02 -8.65
N ALA A 149 -11.48 -0.04 -9.40
CA ALA A 149 -12.55 -0.27 -10.35
C ALA A 149 -12.12 -1.19 -11.50
N VAL A 150 -10.91 -1.01 -12.02
CA VAL A 150 -10.33 -1.87 -13.07
C VAL A 150 -9.99 -3.26 -12.52
N ALA A 151 -9.49 -3.36 -11.28
CA ALA A 151 -9.21 -4.63 -10.62
C ALA A 151 -10.46 -5.54 -10.56
N ARG A 152 -11.65 -4.95 -10.35
CA ARG A 152 -12.93 -5.69 -10.40
C ARG A 152 -13.22 -6.28 -11.77
N LEU A 153 -12.92 -5.56 -12.85
CA LEU A 153 -13.06 -6.08 -14.22
C LEU A 153 -12.08 -7.23 -14.47
N HIS A 154 -10.83 -7.05 -14.02
CA HIS A 154 -9.77 -8.04 -14.19
C HIS A 154 -9.99 -9.31 -13.37
N ALA A 155 -10.76 -9.23 -12.29
CA ALA A 155 -11.12 -10.39 -11.47
C ALA A 155 -12.24 -11.26 -12.07
N MET A 156 -12.88 -10.84 -13.15
CA MET A 156 -13.93 -11.60 -13.85
C MET A 156 -13.37 -12.87 -14.50
N ASP A 157 -14.18 -13.91 -14.60
CA ASP A 157 -13.87 -15.12 -15.37
C ASP A 157 -14.94 -15.32 -16.46
N PRO A 158 -14.60 -15.12 -17.75
CA PRO A 158 -13.30 -14.67 -18.26
C PRO A 158 -12.98 -13.20 -17.93
N VAL A 159 -11.69 -12.86 -17.92
CA VAL A 159 -11.16 -11.51 -17.63
C VAL A 159 -11.75 -10.48 -18.59
N ILE A 160 -12.28 -9.38 -18.06
CA ILE A 160 -12.79 -8.26 -18.86
C ILE A 160 -11.73 -7.15 -18.91
N LEU A 161 -11.25 -6.82 -20.10
CA LEU A 161 -10.36 -5.67 -20.33
C LEU A 161 -11.20 -4.44 -20.71
N HIS A 162 -10.90 -3.25 -20.15
CA HIS A 162 -11.63 -2.03 -20.46
C HIS A 162 -11.22 -1.44 -21.82
N ARG A 163 -9.92 -1.34 -22.10
CA ARG A 163 -9.27 -0.92 -23.36
C ARG A 163 -9.48 0.53 -23.84
N ASP A 164 -10.36 1.30 -23.22
CA ASP A 164 -10.52 2.74 -23.51
C ASP A 164 -10.50 3.57 -22.23
N MET A 165 -9.46 3.38 -21.42
CA MET A 165 -9.23 4.17 -20.22
C MET A 165 -8.85 5.61 -20.60
N LYS A 166 -9.70 6.57 -20.25
CA LYS A 166 -9.50 8.01 -20.48
C LYS A 166 -10.37 8.84 -19.52
N PRO A 167 -10.05 10.11 -19.25
CA PRO A 167 -10.79 10.93 -18.30
C PRO A 167 -12.31 11.01 -18.56
N GLN A 168 -12.74 11.03 -19.83
CA GLN A 168 -14.16 11.11 -20.18
C GLN A 168 -14.96 9.84 -19.83
N ASN A 169 -14.28 8.70 -19.66
CA ASN A 169 -14.90 7.41 -19.36
C ASN A 169 -14.92 7.08 -17.84
N LEU A 170 -14.59 8.05 -17.00
CA LEU A 170 -14.51 7.91 -15.55
C LEU A 170 -15.46 8.91 -14.91
N ILE A 171 -16.58 8.45 -14.34
CA ILE A 171 -17.50 9.32 -13.60
C ILE A 171 -17.13 9.32 -12.12
N LEU A 172 -16.87 10.51 -11.57
CA LEU A 172 -16.75 10.78 -10.16
C LEU A 172 -18.12 11.14 -9.59
N ASP A 173 -18.63 10.32 -8.67
CA ASP A 173 -19.87 10.60 -7.97
C ASP A 173 -19.67 11.59 -6.81
N ALA A 174 -20.77 12.01 -6.17
CA ALA A 174 -20.74 12.93 -5.03
C ALA A 174 -20.06 12.37 -3.78
N GLY A 175 -19.94 11.03 -3.66
CA GLY A 175 -19.19 10.35 -2.62
C GLY A 175 -17.68 10.29 -2.91
N GLY A 176 -17.28 10.67 -4.12
CA GLY A 176 -15.90 10.66 -4.57
C GLY A 176 -15.44 9.33 -5.15
N HIS A 177 -16.36 8.39 -5.41
CA HIS A 177 -16.07 7.09 -6.02
C HIS A 177 -16.00 7.19 -7.53
N VAL A 178 -15.17 6.33 -8.13
CA VAL A 178 -14.99 6.24 -9.58
C VAL A 178 -15.87 5.14 -10.17
N HIS A 179 -16.70 5.52 -11.13
CA HIS A 179 -17.51 4.63 -11.94
C HIS A 179 -16.98 4.58 -13.36
N LEU A 180 -16.62 3.38 -13.81
CA LEU A 180 -16.19 3.14 -15.21
C LEU A 180 -17.43 3.15 -16.12
N ILE A 181 -17.36 3.92 -17.20
CA ILE A 181 -18.38 3.94 -18.24
C ILE A 181 -17.77 3.63 -19.62
N ASP A 182 -18.63 3.23 -20.55
CA ASP A 182 -18.31 3.02 -21.96
C ASP A 182 -17.46 1.75 -22.24
N PHE A 183 -18.12 0.60 -22.15
CA PHE A 183 -17.51 -0.71 -22.41
C PHE A 183 -17.54 -1.11 -23.90
N GLU A 184 -17.70 -0.16 -24.83
CA GLU A 184 -17.82 -0.44 -26.27
C GLU A 184 -16.58 -1.14 -26.85
N THR A 185 -15.40 -0.88 -26.28
CA THR A 185 -14.13 -1.51 -26.65
C THR A 185 -13.75 -2.68 -25.75
N ALA A 186 -14.54 -2.94 -24.70
CA ALA A 186 -14.21 -3.95 -23.71
C ALA A 186 -14.24 -5.36 -24.33
N ARG A 187 -13.39 -6.25 -23.83
CA ARG A 187 -13.25 -7.59 -24.41
C ARG A 187 -12.78 -8.61 -23.39
N GLU A 188 -13.29 -9.82 -23.53
CA GLU A 188 -12.73 -11.00 -22.89
C GLU A 188 -11.31 -11.25 -23.37
N TYR A 189 -10.41 -11.42 -22.42
CA TYR A 189 -9.06 -11.89 -22.73
C TYR A 189 -9.12 -13.35 -23.21
N ASP A 190 -8.44 -13.64 -24.32
CA ASP A 190 -8.35 -14.98 -24.92
C ASP A 190 -6.88 -15.38 -25.08
N GLY A 191 -6.32 -16.08 -24.10
CA GLY A 191 -4.91 -16.48 -24.07
C GLY A 191 -4.46 -17.39 -25.23
N THR A 192 -5.38 -17.86 -26.09
CA THR A 192 -5.05 -18.73 -27.23
C THR A 192 -4.64 -17.95 -28.49
N LYS A 193 -4.89 -16.64 -28.55
CA LYS A 193 -4.64 -15.80 -29.73
C LYS A 193 -3.31 -15.06 -29.63
N LYS A 194 -2.57 -14.92 -30.73
CA LYS A 194 -1.28 -14.18 -30.74
C LYS A 194 -1.40 -12.68 -31.03
N LYS A 195 -2.49 -12.25 -31.69
CA LYS A 195 -2.74 -10.86 -32.11
C LYS A 195 -4.23 -10.58 -32.22
N ASP A 196 -4.60 -9.31 -32.04
CA ASP A 196 -5.96 -8.84 -32.25
C ASP A 196 -6.32 -8.70 -33.75
N THR A 197 -7.56 -9.06 -34.09
CA THR A 197 -8.09 -9.02 -35.47
C THR A 197 -8.65 -7.65 -35.89
N VAL A 198 -8.76 -6.69 -34.96
CA VAL A 198 -9.34 -5.36 -35.21
C VAL A 198 -8.58 -4.30 -34.41
N PHE A 199 -8.22 -3.19 -35.07
CA PHE A 199 -7.57 -2.03 -34.46
C PHE A 199 -8.62 -1.21 -33.69
N PHE A 200 -8.41 -0.97 -32.39
CA PHE A 200 -9.30 -0.16 -31.56
C PHE A 200 -8.49 0.66 -30.56
N GLY A 201 -8.63 1.99 -30.57
CA GLY A 201 -8.01 2.88 -29.61
C GLY A 201 -8.25 4.35 -29.94
N THR A 202 -8.32 5.20 -28.91
CA THR A 202 -8.35 6.66 -29.05
C THR A 202 -6.90 7.17 -29.28
N GLU A 203 -6.69 8.07 -30.25
CA GLU A 203 -5.37 8.60 -30.59
C GLU A 203 -4.75 9.34 -29.38
N GLY A 204 -3.58 8.90 -28.92
CA GLY A 204 -2.85 9.49 -27.79
C GLY A 204 -3.01 8.79 -26.43
N SER A 205 -4.11 8.05 -26.19
CA SER A 205 -4.32 7.30 -24.93
C SER A 205 -4.27 5.78 -25.08
N ALA A 206 -4.41 5.27 -26.31
CA ALA A 206 -4.37 3.85 -26.57
C ALA A 206 -2.96 3.26 -26.36
N ALA A 207 -2.89 2.09 -25.73
CA ALA A 207 -1.63 1.38 -25.56
C ALA A 207 -1.06 0.95 -26.92
N PRO A 208 0.28 0.95 -27.13
CA PRO A 208 0.90 0.59 -28.40
C PRO A 208 0.39 -0.72 -29.01
N GLU A 209 0.17 -1.76 -28.22
CA GLU A 209 -0.32 -3.07 -28.68
C GLU A 209 -1.73 -3.01 -29.32
N GLN A 210 -2.55 -2.01 -28.97
CA GLN A 210 -3.87 -1.80 -29.57
C GLN A 210 -3.80 -1.41 -31.06
N TYR A 211 -2.62 -0.96 -31.52
CA TYR A 211 -2.31 -0.74 -32.93
C TYR A 211 -1.78 -2.01 -33.63
N GLY A 212 -2.07 -3.20 -33.10
CA GLY A 212 -1.83 -4.48 -33.78
C GLY A 212 -0.41 -5.04 -33.69
N TYR A 213 0.45 -4.45 -32.85
CA TYR A 213 1.81 -4.94 -32.63
C TYR A 213 1.84 -6.22 -31.78
N ALA A 214 0.92 -6.37 -30.81
CA ALA A 214 0.79 -7.52 -29.93
C ALA A 214 -0.69 -7.77 -29.55
N GLN A 215 -0.96 -8.81 -28.76
CA GLN A 215 -2.29 -9.03 -28.17
C GLN A 215 -2.52 -8.04 -27.00
N THR A 216 -3.75 -7.57 -26.85
CA THR A 216 -4.16 -6.80 -25.66
C THR A 216 -4.40 -7.71 -24.46
N ASP A 217 -3.92 -7.29 -23.29
CA ASP A 217 -4.11 -7.98 -22.01
C ASP A 217 -4.32 -6.95 -20.89
N MET A 218 -4.28 -7.39 -19.62
CA MET A 218 -4.49 -6.53 -18.45
C MET A 218 -3.55 -5.31 -18.42
N ARG A 219 -2.36 -5.40 -19.03
CA ARG A 219 -1.35 -4.33 -19.09
C ARG A 219 -1.72 -3.22 -20.06
N THR A 220 -2.70 -3.46 -20.94
CA THR A 220 -3.33 -2.43 -21.76
C THR A 220 -4.10 -1.43 -20.89
N ASP A 221 -4.85 -1.92 -19.89
CA ASP A 221 -5.54 -1.04 -18.95
C ASP A 221 -4.56 -0.33 -18.01
N VAL A 222 -3.49 -1.00 -17.57
CA VAL A 222 -2.39 -0.38 -16.80
C VAL A 222 -1.79 0.82 -17.54
N PHE A 223 -1.54 0.69 -18.85
CA PHE A 223 -1.06 1.81 -19.67
C PHE A 223 -2.06 2.96 -19.68
N GLY A 224 -3.35 2.65 -19.86
CA GLY A 224 -4.42 3.63 -19.84
C GLY A 224 -4.53 4.38 -18.50
N ILE A 225 -4.41 3.68 -17.37
CA ILE A 225 -4.34 4.31 -16.04
C ILE A 225 -3.08 5.17 -15.93
N GLY A 226 -1.94 4.70 -16.46
CA GLY A 226 -0.70 5.48 -16.54
C GLY A 226 -0.88 6.78 -17.31
N LYS A 227 -1.65 6.78 -18.41
CA LYS A 227 -2.00 8.00 -19.16
C LYS A 227 -2.95 8.92 -18.42
N ILE A 228 -3.86 8.38 -17.62
CA ILE A 228 -4.69 9.21 -16.72
C ILE A 228 -3.84 9.84 -15.61
N ALA A 229 -2.88 9.09 -15.05
CA ALA A 229 -1.93 9.62 -14.07
C ALA A 229 -1.03 10.71 -14.68
N GLU A 230 -0.55 10.52 -15.91
CA GLU A 230 0.17 11.54 -16.68
C GLU A 230 -0.69 12.80 -16.89
N TYR A 231 -1.95 12.63 -17.32
CA TYR A 231 -2.90 13.72 -17.50
C TYR A 231 -3.12 14.53 -16.21
N LEU A 232 -3.41 13.86 -15.09
CA LEU A 232 -3.59 14.53 -13.80
C LEU A 232 -2.31 15.25 -13.35
N TYR A 233 -1.15 14.64 -13.59
CA TYR A 233 0.13 15.22 -13.24
C TYR A 233 0.47 16.46 -14.10
N GLU A 234 0.17 16.44 -15.39
CA GLU A 234 0.40 17.57 -16.31
C GLU A 234 -0.52 18.76 -16.01
N GLU A 235 -1.80 18.52 -15.71
CA GLU A 235 -2.77 19.57 -15.39
C GLU A 235 -2.49 20.22 -14.02
N TYR A 236 -1.93 19.47 -13.06
CA TYR A 236 -1.76 19.90 -11.67
C TYR A 236 -0.33 19.80 -11.13
N GLN A 237 0.66 20.16 -11.95
CA GLN A 237 2.09 20.15 -11.55
C GLN A 237 2.37 20.87 -10.22
N VAL A 238 1.50 21.79 -9.79
CA VAL A 238 1.63 22.57 -8.55
C VAL A 238 1.09 21.78 -7.35
N GLY A 239 1.97 21.29 -6.49
CA GLY A 239 1.58 20.79 -5.16
C GLY A 239 2.37 19.56 -4.68
N TYR A 240 2.99 18.82 -5.58
CA TYR A 240 3.87 17.70 -5.20
C TYR A 240 5.15 18.22 -4.55
N ASP A 241 5.57 17.60 -3.44
CA ASP A 241 6.95 17.78 -2.97
C ASP A 241 7.92 17.05 -3.92
N PRO A 242 9.21 17.47 -3.98
CA PRO A 242 10.15 16.96 -4.98
C PRO A 242 10.35 15.43 -4.96
N LEU A 243 10.15 14.78 -3.82
CA LEU A 243 10.29 13.33 -3.71
C LEU A 243 9.04 12.63 -4.26
N THR A 244 7.85 13.08 -3.87
CA THR A 244 6.58 12.56 -4.38
C THR A 244 6.47 12.78 -5.90
N GLU A 245 6.93 13.92 -6.40
CA GLU A 245 7.01 14.22 -7.83
C GLU A 245 7.86 13.17 -8.58
N LYS A 246 9.09 12.90 -8.11
CA LYS A 246 9.96 11.87 -8.71
C LYS A 246 9.32 10.48 -8.68
N ARG A 247 8.62 10.13 -7.60
CA ARG A 247 7.91 8.84 -7.50
C ARG A 247 6.78 8.76 -8.51
N MET A 248 5.96 9.80 -8.62
CA MET A 248 4.87 9.83 -9.59
C MET A 248 5.38 9.76 -11.03
N GLN A 249 6.42 10.50 -11.38
CA GLN A 249 7.07 10.39 -12.69
C GLN A 249 7.58 8.97 -12.96
N ARG A 250 8.14 8.27 -11.97
CA ARG A 250 8.56 6.87 -12.11
C ARG A 250 7.38 5.94 -12.36
N ILE A 251 6.29 6.07 -11.59
CA ILE A 251 5.07 5.29 -11.76
C ILE A 251 4.48 5.51 -13.16
N ILE A 252 4.33 6.77 -13.56
CA ILE A 252 3.81 7.16 -14.88
C ILE A 252 4.69 6.55 -15.97
N LYS A 253 6.02 6.71 -15.90
CA LYS A 253 6.97 6.17 -16.87
C LYS A 253 6.89 4.65 -16.97
N LYS A 254 6.80 3.93 -15.85
CA LYS A 254 6.68 2.47 -15.82
C LYS A 254 5.33 2.02 -16.37
N ALA A 255 4.22 2.60 -15.91
CA ALA A 255 2.88 2.26 -16.39
C ALA A 255 2.71 2.54 -17.89
N THR A 256 3.32 3.61 -18.41
CA THR A 256 3.23 4.02 -19.82
C THR A 256 4.38 3.51 -20.69
N ALA A 257 5.16 2.53 -20.22
CA ALA A 257 6.25 1.93 -20.99
C ALA A 257 5.75 1.36 -22.33
N PHE A 258 6.56 1.47 -23.38
CA PHE A 258 6.15 1.04 -24.72
C PHE A 258 5.89 -0.47 -24.77
N ASP A 259 6.82 -1.27 -24.25
CA ASP A 259 6.68 -2.73 -24.14
C ASP A 259 5.79 -3.08 -22.92
N PRO A 260 4.72 -3.87 -23.07
CA PRO A 260 3.93 -4.37 -21.95
C PRO A 260 4.75 -5.10 -20.87
N ALA A 261 5.85 -5.76 -21.23
CA ALA A 261 6.71 -6.46 -20.26
C ALA A 261 7.41 -5.51 -19.27
N ASP A 262 7.62 -4.25 -19.65
CA ASP A 262 8.27 -3.24 -18.81
C ASP A 262 7.27 -2.48 -17.91
N ARG A 263 5.96 -2.75 -18.05
CA ARG A 263 4.89 -2.13 -17.25
C ARG A 263 4.68 -2.85 -15.91
N TYR A 264 3.80 -2.30 -15.08
CA TYR A 264 3.19 -3.10 -14.02
C TYR A 264 2.37 -4.22 -14.68
N GLN A 265 2.59 -5.47 -14.27
CA GLN A 265 2.02 -6.63 -14.97
C GLN A 265 0.53 -6.81 -14.70
N ASN A 266 0.03 -6.25 -13.61
CA ASN A 266 -1.39 -6.19 -13.27
C ASN A 266 -1.71 -4.85 -12.58
N VAL A 267 -3.00 -4.53 -12.49
CA VAL A 267 -3.47 -3.27 -11.90
C VAL A 267 -3.25 -3.22 -10.38
N GLN A 268 -3.16 -4.37 -9.70
CA GLN A 268 -2.87 -4.47 -8.27
C GLN A 268 -1.44 -4.01 -7.96
N ALA A 269 -0.46 -4.37 -8.78
CA ALA A 269 0.92 -3.89 -8.66
C ALA A 269 1.00 -2.37 -8.84
N LEU A 270 0.25 -1.81 -9.80
CA LEU A 270 0.13 -0.36 -9.98
C LEU A 270 -0.55 0.31 -8.77
N LEU A 271 -1.64 -0.28 -8.26
CA LEU A 271 -2.35 0.21 -7.08
C LEU A 271 -1.43 0.28 -5.85
N LEU A 272 -0.63 -0.75 -5.62
CA LEU A 272 0.35 -0.78 -4.53
C LEU A 272 1.37 0.35 -4.67
N ALA A 273 1.89 0.58 -5.89
CA ALA A 273 2.80 1.68 -6.15
C ALA A 273 2.16 3.06 -5.84
N ILE A 274 0.91 3.28 -6.25
CA ILE A 274 0.17 4.54 -5.99
C ILE A 274 -0.10 4.72 -4.49
N ARG A 275 -0.57 3.68 -3.80
CA ARG A 275 -0.81 3.70 -2.34
C ARG A 275 0.46 4.01 -1.55
N ASN A 276 1.59 3.44 -1.98
CA ASN A 276 2.89 3.71 -1.39
C ASN A 276 3.28 5.19 -1.52
N VAL A 277 2.86 5.88 -2.58
CA VAL A 277 3.05 7.33 -2.72
C VAL A 277 2.08 8.08 -1.80
N ARG A 278 0.78 7.77 -1.85
CA ARG A 278 -0.27 8.47 -1.07
C ARG A 278 -0.01 8.45 0.43
N ARG A 279 0.35 7.27 0.97
CA ARG A 279 0.70 7.10 2.39
C ARG A 279 1.82 8.05 2.83
N GLN A 280 2.70 8.48 1.92
CA GLN A 280 3.78 9.41 2.24
C GLN A 280 3.39 10.87 2.08
N THR A 281 2.51 11.20 1.12
CA THR A 281 2.03 12.57 0.87
C THR A 281 1.09 13.05 1.99
N GLU A 282 0.15 12.21 2.44
CA GLU A 282 -0.73 12.50 3.60
C GLU A 282 0.05 12.74 4.91
N ARG A 283 1.25 12.14 5.01
CA ARG A 283 2.19 12.35 6.14
C ARG A 283 2.95 13.68 6.02
N GLY A 284 3.00 14.31 4.84
CA GLY A 284 3.61 15.62 4.56
C GLY A 284 2.70 16.81 4.86
N GLU A 285 1.44 16.80 4.40
CA GLU A 285 0.52 17.95 4.56
C GLU A 285 0.17 18.25 6.03
N ASN A 286 0.08 17.21 6.87
CA ASN A 286 -0.14 17.38 8.31
C ASN A 286 1.01 18.12 9.03
N LYS A 287 2.18 18.30 8.39
CA LYS A 287 3.35 18.99 8.97
C LYS A 287 3.27 20.51 8.81
N TRP A 288 2.80 21.02 7.68
CA TRP A 288 2.76 22.47 7.45
C TRP A 288 1.70 23.13 8.34
N LEU A 289 0.52 22.51 8.47
CA LEU A 289 -0.57 23.03 9.30
C LEU A 289 -0.18 23.03 10.78
N LYS A 290 0.52 21.98 11.25
CA LYS A 290 1.03 21.90 12.63
C LYS A 290 2.19 22.88 12.89
N ALA A 291 3.07 23.10 11.92
CA ALA A 291 4.14 24.09 12.05
C ALA A 291 3.58 25.52 12.13
N VAL A 292 2.55 25.86 11.35
CA VAL A 292 1.86 27.15 11.43
C VAL A 292 1.22 27.35 12.81
N VAL A 293 0.48 26.35 13.30
CA VAL A 293 -0.13 26.41 14.64
C VAL A 293 0.93 26.51 15.75
N ALA A 294 2.06 25.82 15.61
CA ALA A 294 3.17 25.91 16.56
C ALA A 294 3.81 27.31 16.57
N ILE A 295 4.00 27.93 15.40
CA ILE A 295 4.52 29.30 15.28
C ILE A 295 3.56 30.30 15.92
N GLU A 296 2.25 30.19 15.66
CA GLU A 296 1.25 31.04 16.32
C GLU A 296 1.23 30.85 17.83
N SER A 297 1.37 29.61 18.30
CA SER A 297 1.43 29.29 19.73
C SER A 297 2.69 29.87 20.41
N ILE A 298 3.85 29.84 19.73
CA ILE A 298 5.09 30.45 20.21
C ILE A 298 4.96 31.98 20.27
N VAL A 299 4.37 32.62 19.26
CA VAL A 299 4.12 34.06 19.26
C VAL A 299 3.20 34.44 20.42
N LEU A 300 2.13 33.68 20.65
CA LEU A 300 1.23 33.89 21.78
C LEU A 300 1.93 33.72 23.13
N LEU A 301 2.78 32.70 23.29
CA LEU A 301 3.58 32.47 24.50
C LEU A 301 4.56 33.61 24.76
N LEU A 302 5.21 34.16 23.73
CA LEU A 302 6.11 35.31 23.87
C LEU A 302 5.36 36.58 24.28
N VAL A 303 4.14 36.80 23.77
CA VAL A 303 3.28 37.91 24.20
C VAL A 303 2.86 37.73 25.66
N LEU A 304 2.44 36.53 26.06
CA LEU A 304 2.07 36.22 27.44
C LEU A 304 3.25 36.35 28.40
N ALA A 305 4.44 35.88 28.01
CA ALA A 305 5.67 36.06 28.77
C ALA A 305 6.04 37.54 28.91
N GLY A 306 5.87 38.33 27.86
CA GLY A 306 6.04 39.79 27.91
C GLY A 306 5.08 40.47 28.89
N VAL A 307 3.80 40.07 28.90
CA VAL A 307 2.80 40.55 29.86
C VAL A 307 3.16 40.13 31.30
N LEU A 308 3.58 38.88 31.51
CA LEU A 308 4.05 38.37 32.80
C LEU A 308 5.31 39.08 33.30
N PHE A 309 6.26 39.36 32.42
CA PHE A 309 7.47 40.11 32.75
C PHE A 309 7.14 41.56 33.13
N PHE A 310 6.19 42.18 32.42
CA PHE A 310 5.68 43.50 32.78
C PHE A 310 4.93 43.48 34.12
N TRP A 311 4.14 42.44 34.38
CA TRP A 311 3.35 42.28 35.60
C TRP A 311 4.22 41.97 36.83
N THR A 312 5.21 41.10 36.69
CA THR A 312 6.21 40.81 37.74
C THR A 312 7.13 42.01 37.97
N GLY A 313 7.51 42.74 36.91
CA GLY A 313 8.20 44.03 37.03
C GLY A 313 7.38 45.07 37.80
N PHE A 314 6.06 45.09 37.59
CA PHE A 314 5.10 45.93 38.32
C PHE A 314 4.82 45.45 39.76
N GLN A 315 4.94 44.14 40.05
CA GLN A 315 4.87 43.62 41.42
C GLN A 315 6.17 43.87 42.20
N LYS A 316 7.33 43.81 41.53
CA LYS A 316 8.64 44.06 42.12
C LYS A 316 8.81 45.52 42.54
N THR A 317 8.08 46.45 41.92
CA THR A 317 7.98 47.85 42.38
C THR A 317 6.98 48.06 43.52
N LYS A 318 6.20 47.04 43.90
CA LYS A 318 5.23 47.09 45.02
C LYS A 318 5.68 46.34 46.27
N ASN A 319 6.55 45.33 46.15
CA ASN A 319 6.97 44.46 47.27
C ASN A 319 8.40 44.73 47.79
N MET A 320 8.99 45.89 47.51
CA MET A 320 10.17 46.37 48.23
C MET A 320 9.76 46.94 49.60
N GLU A 321 9.31 46.10 50.53
CA GLU A 321 9.25 46.49 51.97
C GLU A 321 9.10 45.35 53.00
N GLU A 322 9.09 44.04 52.66
CA GLU A 322 8.67 43.01 53.65
C GLU A 322 9.46 41.69 53.75
N GLU A 323 10.73 41.61 53.33
CA GLU A 323 11.55 40.38 53.44
C GLU A 323 12.85 40.52 54.25
N ASP A 324 12.80 41.27 55.36
CA ASP A 324 13.93 41.37 56.31
C ASP A 324 13.71 40.64 57.65
N TYR A 325 12.69 39.77 57.78
CA TYR A 325 12.31 39.18 59.08
C TYR A 325 12.40 37.65 59.23
N ALA A 326 12.58 36.88 58.15
CA ALA A 326 12.49 35.41 58.23
C ALA A 326 13.83 34.64 58.15
N ALA A 327 14.96 35.32 57.92
CA ALA A 327 16.27 34.67 57.78
C ALA A 327 17.11 34.59 59.07
N ALA A 328 16.58 35.04 60.22
CA ALA A 328 17.37 35.18 61.46
C ALA A 328 17.24 34.02 62.47
N ILE A 329 16.51 32.94 62.18
CA ILE A 329 16.35 31.81 63.12
C ILE A 329 16.48 30.47 62.40
N ALA A 330 17.67 30.15 61.87
CA ALA A 330 17.99 28.77 61.49
C ALA A 330 19.51 28.51 61.38
N GLU A 331 20.32 29.07 62.27
CA GLU A 331 21.69 28.58 62.46
C GLU A 331 22.00 28.42 63.95
N ARG A 332 21.73 27.22 64.46
CA ARG A 332 22.54 26.51 65.47
C ARG A 332 21.80 25.27 65.94
N GLN A 333 22.42 24.11 65.65
CA GLN A 333 22.52 22.87 66.43
C GLN A 333 22.35 21.67 65.49
N ILE A 334 23.13 20.58 65.52
CA ILE A 334 24.36 20.18 66.21
C ILE A 334 24.94 19.04 65.33
N LYS A 335 26.26 18.91 65.37
CA LYS A 335 27.07 17.86 64.75
C LYS A 335 27.25 16.70 65.75
N GLN A 336 26.91 15.46 65.38
CA GLN A 336 27.60 14.19 65.78
C GLN A 336 26.76 12.96 65.36
N GLN A 337 27.31 12.13 64.46
CA GLN A 337 27.76 10.74 64.70
C GLN A 337 26.63 9.71 64.85
N ASP A 338 26.53 8.78 63.89
CA ASP A 338 26.95 7.39 64.16
C ASP A 338 27.09 6.56 62.87
N GLU A 339 28.20 5.84 62.80
CA GLU A 339 28.42 4.66 61.95
C GLU A 339 27.62 3.50 62.56
N SER A 340 26.63 2.95 61.85
CA SER A 340 26.24 1.52 61.86
C SER A 340 24.86 1.33 61.21
N ALA A 341 24.85 0.99 59.91
CA ALA A 341 23.78 0.22 59.26
C ALA A 341 24.17 -0.15 57.81
N GLU A 342 25.34 -0.77 57.61
CA GLU A 342 25.45 -1.74 56.50
C GLU A 342 24.62 -2.96 56.91
N ASP A 343 23.32 -2.93 56.56
CA ASP A 343 22.47 -4.07 56.12
C ASP A 343 20.94 -3.79 56.15
N LEU A 344 20.49 -2.54 56.32
CA LEU A 344 19.04 -2.22 56.38
C LEU A 344 18.60 -0.96 55.63
N SER A 345 19.33 -0.50 54.60
CA SER A 345 18.87 0.61 53.73
C SER A 345 18.61 0.23 52.26
N ALA A 346 18.74 -1.04 51.87
CA ALA A 346 18.46 -1.48 50.49
C ALA A 346 16.96 -1.70 50.19
N GLN A 347 16.07 -1.57 51.18
CA GLN A 347 14.62 -1.75 51.00
C GLN A 347 13.81 -0.45 51.02
N ALA A 348 14.38 0.68 51.44
CA ALA A 348 13.65 1.95 51.53
C ALA A 348 13.69 2.76 50.21
N ASP A 349 14.76 2.65 49.40
CA ASP A 349 14.88 3.35 48.12
C ASP A 349 14.16 2.65 46.95
N SER A 350 13.68 1.41 47.15
CA SER A 350 13.04 0.60 46.10
C SER A 350 11.53 0.82 45.96
N GLU A 351 10.89 1.50 46.91
CA GLU A 351 9.44 1.80 46.92
C GLU A 351 9.12 3.27 46.61
N GLU A 352 10.12 4.09 46.28
CA GLU A 352 9.91 5.48 45.89
C GLU A 352 9.11 5.53 44.57
N ILE A 353 7.93 6.17 44.63
CA ILE A 353 7.08 6.44 43.46
C ILE A 353 7.83 7.42 42.54
N VAL A 354 7.95 7.06 41.28
CA VAL A 354 8.60 7.85 40.23
C VAL A 354 7.53 8.58 39.43
N THR A 355 7.64 9.90 39.36
CA THR A 355 6.84 10.70 38.42
C THR A 355 7.47 10.61 37.04
N LEU A 356 6.77 10.00 36.08
CA LEU A 356 7.19 9.91 34.69
C LEU A 356 6.52 11.01 33.86
N GLU A 357 7.30 11.64 32.99
CA GLU A 357 6.85 12.57 31.97
C GLU A 357 7.21 12.02 30.58
N GLY A 358 6.39 12.30 29.58
CA GLY A 358 6.60 11.81 28.21
C GLY A 358 5.30 11.55 27.46
N ASP A 359 5.39 10.75 26.40
CA ASP A 359 4.24 10.42 25.56
C ASP A 359 3.13 9.69 26.35
N PRO A 360 1.86 10.12 26.27
CA PRO A 360 0.76 9.51 27.03
C PRO A 360 0.58 8.01 26.79
N LEU A 361 0.76 7.54 25.54
CA LEU A 361 0.55 6.14 25.19
C LEU A 361 1.70 5.27 25.72
N LEU A 362 2.94 5.79 25.69
CA LEU A 362 4.07 5.11 26.34
C LEU A 362 3.94 5.08 27.86
N LEU A 363 3.49 6.19 28.47
CA LEU A 363 3.22 6.23 29.91
C LEU A 363 2.16 5.20 30.31
N GLN A 364 1.11 5.05 29.49
CA GLN A 364 0.10 4.02 29.67
C GLN A 364 0.72 2.62 29.53
N ALA A 365 1.48 2.36 28.47
CA ALA A 365 2.14 1.07 28.25
C ALA A 365 3.07 0.68 29.42
N ILE A 366 3.83 1.64 29.96
CA ILE A 366 4.69 1.42 31.13
C ILE A 366 3.86 1.05 32.36
N ARG A 367 2.76 1.76 32.62
CA ARG A 367 1.88 1.49 33.78
C ARG A 367 1.18 0.14 33.67
N GLU A 368 0.69 -0.20 32.48
CA GLU A 368 0.05 -1.49 32.21
C GLU A 368 1.05 -2.65 32.37
N THR A 369 2.26 -2.50 31.83
CA THR A 369 3.33 -3.50 31.98
C THR A 369 3.78 -3.63 33.43
N ALA A 370 3.84 -2.52 34.18
CA ALA A 370 4.13 -2.53 35.62
C ALA A 370 2.98 -3.08 36.48
N GLY A 371 1.77 -3.20 35.92
CA GLY A 371 0.56 -3.59 36.64
C GLY A 371 0.08 -2.55 37.68
N SER A 372 0.51 -1.29 37.57
CA SER A 372 0.20 -0.23 38.54
C SER A 372 0.21 1.17 37.93
N ASN A 373 -0.71 2.03 38.38
CA ASN A 373 -0.74 3.46 38.01
C ASN A 373 0.41 4.26 38.65
N GLU A 374 0.81 3.87 39.86
CA GLU A 374 1.95 4.44 40.59
C GLU A 374 3.15 3.51 40.36
N VAL A 375 4.15 4.02 39.64
CA VAL A 375 5.29 3.21 39.20
C VAL A 375 6.49 3.51 40.09
N THR A 376 7.17 2.47 40.58
CA THR A 376 8.38 2.60 41.42
C THR A 376 9.64 2.29 40.62
N LYS A 377 10.82 2.73 41.10
CA LYS A 377 12.12 2.37 40.47
C LYS A 377 12.31 0.86 40.31
N ARG A 378 11.83 0.06 41.28
CA ARG A 378 11.86 -1.41 41.20
C ARG A 378 10.99 -1.94 40.07
N MET A 379 9.78 -1.41 39.90
CA MET A 379 8.89 -1.79 38.79
C MET A 379 9.52 -1.45 37.44
N LEU A 380 10.05 -0.23 37.29
CA LEU A 380 10.74 0.20 36.05
C LEU A 380 11.93 -0.68 35.69
N SER A 381 12.71 -1.09 36.70
CA SER A 381 13.83 -2.00 36.52
C SER A 381 13.40 -3.43 36.16
N GLY A 382 12.15 -3.80 36.45
CA GLY A 382 11.57 -5.09 36.11
C GLY A 382 11.04 -5.18 34.68
N ILE A 383 10.78 -4.03 34.04
CA ILE A 383 10.26 -3.99 32.66
C ILE A 383 11.40 -4.33 31.70
N THR A 384 11.21 -5.39 30.94
CA THR A 384 12.17 -5.85 29.92
C THR A 384 11.67 -5.66 28.49
N ARG A 385 10.35 -5.49 28.31
CA ARG A 385 9.73 -5.22 27.02
C ARG A 385 8.70 -4.10 27.10
N ILE A 386 8.67 -3.27 26.06
CA ILE A 386 7.55 -2.36 25.77
C ILE A 386 7.06 -2.67 24.36
N ALA A 387 5.75 -2.92 24.21
CA ALA A 387 5.14 -3.21 22.92
C ALA A 387 3.86 -2.39 22.70
N VAL A 388 3.91 -1.53 21.67
CA VAL A 388 2.80 -0.71 21.19
C VAL A 388 2.78 -0.76 19.67
N ILE A 389 1.71 -1.29 19.09
CA ILE A 389 1.52 -1.40 17.64
C ILE A 389 0.23 -0.66 17.27
N GLY A 390 0.36 0.44 16.53
CA GLY A 390 -0.76 1.34 16.29
C GLY A 390 -1.24 2.00 17.58
N ASP A 391 -2.51 1.82 17.93
CA ASP A 391 -3.08 2.29 19.20
C ASP A 391 -3.16 1.20 20.29
N GLN A 392 -2.72 -0.03 19.99
CA GLN A 392 -2.82 -1.17 20.89
C GLN A 392 -1.54 -1.37 21.70
N ILE A 393 -1.70 -1.64 23.00
CA ILE A 393 -0.63 -2.00 23.93
C ILE A 393 -0.64 -3.52 24.12
N TYR A 394 0.55 -4.11 24.03
CA TYR A 394 0.77 -5.54 24.27
C TYR A 394 1.67 -5.70 25.50
N THR A 395 1.26 -6.57 26.41
CA THR A 395 1.97 -6.79 27.68
C THR A 395 2.94 -7.98 27.56
N GLU A 396 3.57 -8.35 28.68
CA GLU A 396 4.44 -9.52 28.73
C GLU A 396 3.71 -10.85 28.44
N GLU A 397 2.36 -10.88 28.49
CA GLU A 397 1.56 -12.06 28.20
C GLU A 397 1.56 -12.44 26.71
N THR A 398 1.80 -11.49 25.82
CA THR A 398 1.85 -11.75 24.37
C THR A 398 3.24 -12.31 23.98
N PRO A 399 3.34 -13.49 23.37
CA PRO A 399 4.60 -14.02 22.87
C PRO A 399 5.28 -13.08 21.86
N VAL A 400 6.61 -13.07 21.85
CA VAL A 400 7.41 -12.30 20.87
C VAL A 400 7.10 -12.75 19.44
N GLU A 401 6.98 -14.05 19.23
CA GLU A 401 6.66 -14.64 17.93
C GLU A 401 5.31 -14.13 17.38
N ASP A 402 4.31 -13.99 18.25
CA ASP A 402 3.01 -13.42 17.87
C ASP A 402 3.14 -11.93 17.51
N LEU A 403 3.96 -11.16 18.25
CA LEU A 403 4.24 -9.77 17.93
C LEU A 403 5.00 -9.62 16.61
N GLU A 404 6.00 -10.47 16.34
CA GLU A 404 6.73 -10.50 15.08
C GLU A 404 5.80 -10.84 13.91
N ASN A 405 4.90 -11.82 14.09
CA ASN A 405 3.88 -12.16 13.11
C ASN A 405 2.92 -11.00 12.86
N ILE A 406 2.45 -10.31 13.92
CA ILE A 406 1.62 -9.12 13.78
C ILE A 406 2.40 -8.05 12.99
N VAL A 407 3.66 -7.79 13.30
CA VAL A 407 4.47 -6.79 12.59
C VAL A 407 4.70 -7.15 11.12
N TYR A 408 4.87 -8.43 10.77
CA TYR A 408 5.12 -8.88 9.40
C TYR A 408 3.85 -9.06 8.55
N GLN A 409 2.82 -9.69 9.09
CA GLN A 409 1.61 -10.09 8.36
C GLN A 409 0.50 -9.04 8.48
N ASP A 410 0.30 -8.46 9.67
CA ASP A 410 -0.80 -7.54 9.96
C ASP A 410 -0.40 -6.06 10.02
N GLY A 411 0.88 -5.77 10.23
CA GLY A 411 1.42 -4.41 10.42
C GLY A 411 1.25 -3.51 9.21
N PHE A 412 0.94 -4.09 8.04
CA PHE A 412 0.73 -3.41 6.77
C PHE A 412 -0.71 -3.51 6.24
N ASN A 413 -1.62 -4.15 6.99
CA ASN A 413 -3.03 -4.28 6.63
C ASN A 413 -3.74 -2.92 6.67
N ASP A 414 -4.60 -2.67 5.66
CA ASP A 414 -5.33 -1.43 5.33
C ASP A 414 -6.32 -0.93 6.43
N GLY A 415 -6.28 -1.52 7.64
CA GLY A 415 -7.21 -1.26 8.75
C GLY A 415 -6.57 -0.99 10.11
N MET A 416 -5.24 -1.02 10.26
CA MET A 416 -4.59 -0.75 11.54
C MET A 416 -4.54 0.75 11.83
N VAL A 417 -5.01 1.16 13.02
CA VAL A 417 -5.02 2.57 13.42
C VAL A 417 -3.59 3.03 13.73
N ASN A 418 -3.15 4.12 13.10
CA ASN A 418 -1.85 4.72 13.41
C ASN A 418 -1.84 5.30 14.83
N GLY A 419 -0.81 4.96 15.59
CA GLY A 419 -0.57 5.49 16.92
C GLY A 419 -0.06 6.92 16.95
N GLY A 420 0.04 7.45 18.17
CA GLY A 420 0.38 8.84 18.46
C GLY A 420 1.83 9.10 18.82
N ILE A 421 2.64 8.06 19.08
CA ILE A 421 3.92 8.20 19.79
C ILE A 421 4.93 9.00 18.97
N THR A 422 5.50 10.04 19.58
CA THR A 422 6.59 10.84 19.00
C THR A 422 7.83 10.95 19.88
N ASP A 423 7.66 10.91 21.20
CA ASP A 423 8.74 11.13 22.16
C ASP A 423 9.06 9.84 22.93
N LEU A 424 10.30 9.37 22.79
CA LEU A 424 10.81 8.15 23.42
C LEU A 424 11.59 8.42 24.71
N SER A 425 11.70 9.68 25.15
CA SER A 425 12.50 10.09 26.31
C SER A 425 12.17 9.31 27.58
N VAL A 426 10.89 8.98 27.79
CA VAL A 426 10.43 8.23 28.97
C VAL A 426 11.07 6.84 29.08
N LEU A 427 11.41 6.20 27.95
CA LEU A 427 12.00 4.86 27.92
C LEU A 427 13.41 4.82 28.52
N THR A 428 14.09 5.97 28.63
CA THR A 428 15.40 6.07 29.30
C THR A 428 15.34 5.72 30.80
N ASN A 429 14.13 5.68 31.38
CA ASN A 429 13.90 5.26 32.77
C ASN A 429 13.81 3.72 32.94
N LEU A 430 13.95 2.94 31.85
CA LEU A 430 13.85 1.48 31.84
C LEU A 430 15.23 0.86 31.62
N PRO A 431 16.05 0.69 32.67
CA PRO A 431 17.46 0.34 32.52
C PRO A 431 17.71 -1.08 31.99
N ASN A 432 16.70 -1.95 32.06
CA ASN A 432 16.77 -3.36 31.62
C ASN A 432 15.91 -3.63 30.38
N LEU A 433 15.54 -2.59 29.63
CA LEU A 433 14.72 -2.70 28.43
C LEU A 433 15.48 -3.39 27.30
N LYS A 434 15.02 -4.59 26.91
CA LYS A 434 15.62 -5.46 25.89
C LYS A 434 14.84 -5.45 24.59
N GLU A 435 13.51 -5.45 24.65
CA GLU A 435 12.65 -5.56 23.47
C GLU A 435 11.74 -4.34 23.35
N VAL A 436 11.75 -3.70 22.18
CA VAL A 436 10.97 -2.48 21.92
C VAL A 436 10.20 -2.66 20.62
N PHE A 437 8.88 -2.82 20.72
CA PHE A 437 7.96 -2.83 19.59
C PHE A 437 7.20 -1.52 19.57
N LEU A 438 7.52 -0.62 18.63
CA LEU A 438 6.88 0.68 18.47
C LEU A 438 6.51 0.88 17.00
N CYS A 439 5.61 0.05 16.51
CA CYS A 439 5.23 0.02 15.09
C CYS A 439 3.99 0.89 14.81
N ASN A 440 3.90 1.42 13.59
CA ASN A 440 2.81 2.29 13.12
C ASN A 440 2.59 3.51 14.02
N GLN A 441 3.67 4.18 14.43
CA GLN A 441 3.65 5.41 15.24
C GLN A 441 4.07 6.64 14.42
N LYS A 442 4.44 7.73 15.11
CA LYS A 442 4.92 8.99 14.52
C LYS A 442 6.36 9.29 14.92
N ILE A 443 7.14 8.26 15.24
CA ILE A 443 8.51 8.38 15.73
C ILE A 443 9.41 8.85 14.59
N SER A 444 10.25 9.86 14.86
CA SER A 444 11.28 10.32 13.93
C SER A 444 12.69 10.30 14.52
N ASP A 445 12.79 10.20 15.85
CA ASP A 445 14.06 10.20 16.58
C ASP A 445 14.13 9.00 17.52
N ILE A 446 15.15 8.16 17.31
CA ILE A 446 15.45 6.98 18.14
C ILE A 446 16.69 7.20 19.02
N SER A 447 17.25 8.41 19.05
CA SER A 447 18.42 8.73 19.89
C SER A 447 18.23 8.46 21.40
N PRO A 448 17.03 8.57 22.00
CA PRO A 448 16.85 8.18 23.41
C PRO A 448 17.12 6.69 23.68
N LEU A 449 17.07 5.84 22.66
CA LEU A 449 17.26 4.40 22.79
C LEU A 449 18.73 3.96 22.74
N GLN A 450 19.63 4.85 22.31
CA GLN A 450 20.99 4.47 21.89
C GLN A 450 21.90 3.93 23.00
N GLU A 451 21.61 4.24 24.27
CA GLU A 451 22.37 3.79 25.45
C GLU A 451 21.68 2.65 26.22
N LEU A 452 20.48 2.23 25.79
CA LEU A 452 19.73 1.16 26.43
C LEU A 452 20.22 -0.22 25.94
N PRO A 453 20.12 -1.28 26.77
CA PRO A 453 20.56 -2.63 26.42
C PRO A 453 19.54 -3.35 25.52
N ILE A 454 19.10 -2.68 24.45
CA ILE A 454 18.08 -3.19 23.53
C ILE A 454 18.70 -4.29 22.68
N GLU A 455 18.10 -5.47 22.76
CA GLU A 455 18.41 -6.67 21.98
C GLU A 455 17.54 -6.74 20.71
N GLY A 456 16.30 -6.25 20.75
CA GLY A 456 15.37 -6.23 19.62
C GLY A 456 14.63 -4.90 19.48
N LEU A 457 14.77 -4.25 18.32
CA LEU A 457 14.12 -2.99 17.99
C LEU A 457 13.22 -3.14 16.76
N TYR A 458 11.93 -2.95 16.95
CA TYR A 458 10.90 -3.04 15.92
C TYR A 458 10.19 -1.67 15.81
N VAL A 459 10.49 -0.95 14.74
CA VAL A 459 10.04 0.44 14.53
C VAL A 459 9.38 0.61 13.15
N CYS A 460 8.68 -0.42 12.69
CA CYS A 460 8.04 -0.44 11.39
C CYS A 460 6.96 0.65 11.25
N GLY A 461 6.78 1.21 10.05
CA GLY A 461 5.69 2.17 9.78
C GLY A 461 5.85 3.53 10.47
N ASN A 462 7.07 4.00 10.66
CA ASN A 462 7.39 5.26 11.35
C ASN A 462 7.89 6.36 10.38
N GLN A 463 8.48 7.42 10.92
CA GLN A 463 9.03 8.57 10.19
C GLN A 463 10.54 8.74 10.44
N ILE A 464 11.25 7.64 10.74
CA ILE A 464 12.67 7.67 11.09
C ILE A 464 13.49 7.79 9.80
N LYS A 465 14.32 8.84 9.73
CA LYS A 465 15.22 9.08 8.60
C LYS A 465 16.66 8.72 8.89
N ASP A 466 17.10 8.97 10.13
CA ASP A 466 18.48 8.79 10.57
C ASP A 466 18.55 7.61 11.54
N PHE A 467 19.11 6.50 11.06
CA PHE A 467 19.35 5.31 11.88
C PHE A 467 20.75 5.29 12.51
N SER A 468 21.54 6.37 12.42
CA SER A 468 22.88 6.42 13.03
C SER A 468 22.94 6.11 14.54
N PRO A 469 21.90 6.35 15.37
CA PRO A 469 21.93 5.91 16.77
C PRO A 469 22.13 4.40 16.96
N VAL A 470 21.75 3.57 15.97
CA VAL A 470 21.93 2.11 16.00
C VAL A 470 23.40 1.71 16.17
N GLU A 471 24.35 2.51 15.70
CA GLU A 471 25.79 2.24 15.83
C GLU A 471 26.25 2.11 17.29
N LYS A 472 25.54 2.77 18.22
CA LYS A 472 25.86 2.73 19.66
C LYS A 472 25.17 1.58 20.40
N MET A 473 24.16 0.95 19.80
CA MET A 473 23.34 -0.08 20.44
C MET A 473 24.08 -1.43 20.43
N GLN A 474 25.04 -1.60 21.35
CA GLN A 474 25.98 -2.74 21.35
C GLN A 474 25.31 -4.11 21.56
N GLU A 475 24.13 -4.15 22.18
CA GLU A 475 23.38 -5.37 22.45
C GLU A 475 22.41 -5.74 21.31
N LEU A 476 22.25 -4.87 20.32
CA LEU A 476 21.22 -5.02 19.29
C LEU A 476 21.48 -6.24 18.41
N SER A 477 20.54 -7.19 18.45
CA SER A 477 20.56 -8.43 17.68
C SER A 477 19.54 -8.44 16.55
N THR A 478 18.44 -7.69 16.71
CA THR A 478 17.30 -7.65 15.78
C THR A 478 16.89 -6.21 15.52
N LEU A 479 16.83 -5.81 14.25
CA LEU A 479 16.39 -4.48 13.83
C LEU A 479 15.38 -4.56 12.68
N TYR A 480 14.14 -4.18 12.95
CA TYR A 480 13.10 -4.10 11.94
C TYR A 480 12.70 -2.65 11.73
N LEU A 481 12.94 -2.15 10.52
CA LEU A 481 12.73 -0.75 10.15
C LEU A 481 11.84 -0.56 8.93
N VAL A 482 10.99 -1.54 8.65
CA VAL A 482 10.09 -1.55 7.48
C VAL A 482 9.25 -0.27 7.40
N ASP A 483 8.99 0.23 6.19
CA ASP A 483 8.13 1.41 5.95
C ASP A 483 8.52 2.67 6.74
N ASN A 484 9.79 3.07 6.63
CA ASN A 484 10.37 4.31 7.09
C ASN A 484 10.97 5.13 5.93
N PRO A 485 10.95 6.48 5.97
CA PRO A 485 11.62 7.31 4.98
C PRO A 485 13.14 7.35 5.23
N VAL A 486 13.82 6.19 5.17
CA VAL A 486 15.24 6.03 5.48
C VAL A 486 16.06 6.97 4.59
N GLY A 487 16.79 7.90 5.20
CA GLY A 487 17.70 8.80 4.49
C GLY A 487 19.17 8.56 4.84
N LYS A 488 19.45 7.95 6.00
CA LYS A 488 20.81 7.72 6.47
C LYS A 488 20.88 6.44 7.31
N MET A 489 21.73 5.51 6.87
CA MET A 489 22.07 4.27 7.57
C MET A 489 23.51 4.31 8.10
N PRO A 490 23.80 3.83 9.31
CA PRO A 490 25.16 3.66 9.78
C PRO A 490 25.82 2.44 9.13
N GLN A 491 27.14 2.38 9.13
CA GLN A 491 27.87 1.17 8.76
C GLN A 491 27.60 0.08 9.80
N LEU A 492 27.01 -1.05 9.39
CA LEU A 492 26.56 -2.09 10.32
C LEU A 492 27.66 -3.08 10.72
N SER A 493 28.89 -2.94 10.19
CA SER A 493 30.05 -3.74 10.62
C SER A 493 30.41 -3.57 12.09
N GLY A 494 30.07 -2.42 12.71
CA GLY A 494 30.22 -2.20 14.16
C GLY A 494 29.15 -2.88 15.01
N CYS A 495 28.00 -3.24 14.43
CA CYS A 495 26.87 -3.87 15.13
C CYS A 495 27.07 -5.38 15.22
N THR A 496 28.08 -5.83 15.96
CA THR A 496 28.58 -7.22 15.93
C THR A 496 27.58 -8.29 16.39
N LYS A 497 26.53 -7.91 17.14
CA LYS A 497 25.45 -8.82 17.55
C LYS A 497 24.26 -8.83 16.59
N LEU A 498 24.19 -7.90 15.64
CA LEU A 498 23.07 -7.75 14.73
C LEU A 498 23.04 -8.91 13.73
N THR A 499 22.05 -9.79 13.90
CA THR A 499 21.88 -11.02 13.13
C THR A 499 20.62 -10.99 12.27
N ARG A 500 19.57 -10.28 12.71
CA ARG A 500 18.29 -10.16 12.02
C ARG A 500 18.03 -8.71 11.61
N LEU A 501 17.79 -8.48 10.32
CA LEU A 501 17.57 -7.15 9.76
C LEU A 501 16.41 -7.16 8.77
N ALA A 502 15.42 -6.28 8.96
CA ALA A 502 14.30 -6.10 8.03
C ALA A 502 14.31 -4.70 7.44
N LEU A 503 14.51 -4.63 6.11
CA LEU A 503 14.66 -3.42 5.30
C LEU A 503 13.44 -3.10 4.44
N CYS A 504 12.42 -3.96 4.45
CA CYS A 504 11.31 -3.93 3.51
C CYS A 504 10.63 -2.54 3.38
N GLY A 505 10.06 -2.24 2.20
CA GLY A 505 9.24 -1.04 2.02
C GLY A 505 9.97 0.31 2.11
N ASN A 506 11.31 0.29 2.05
CA ASN A 506 12.16 1.47 2.09
C ASN A 506 12.91 1.66 0.76
N ASP A 507 13.24 2.91 0.43
CA ASP A 507 14.20 3.23 -0.63
C ASP A 507 15.58 3.46 -0.01
N TYR A 508 16.62 2.94 -0.66
CA TYR A 508 18.02 3.10 -0.26
C TYR A 508 18.80 3.71 -1.42
N GLU A 509 19.72 4.63 -1.12
CA GLU A 509 20.69 5.09 -2.13
C GLU A 509 21.61 3.93 -2.56
N THR A 510 22.07 3.16 -1.58
CA THR A 510 22.96 2.00 -1.73
C THR A 510 22.80 1.04 -0.56
N LEU A 511 23.25 -0.21 -0.70
CA LEU A 511 23.29 -1.22 0.36
C LEU A 511 24.68 -1.36 1.02
N ASP A 512 25.65 -0.52 0.67
CA ASP A 512 27.03 -0.60 1.19
C ASP A 512 27.14 -0.58 2.72
N PHE A 513 26.14 -0.06 3.43
CA PHE A 513 26.06 -0.12 4.89
C PHE A 513 26.03 -1.55 5.45
N LEU A 514 25.69 -2.55 4.63
CA LEU A 514 25.72 -3.98 4.99
C LEU A 514 27.12 -4.58 4.93
N GLN A 515 28.09 -3.90 4.33
CA GLN A 515 29.42 -4.44 4.09
C GLN A 515 30.10 -4.85 5.41
N GLY A 516 30.49 -6.13 5.50
CA GLY A 516 31.13 -6.69 6.69
C GLY A 516 30.23 -6.78 7.92
N SER A 517 28.91 -6.62 7.77
CA SER A 517 27.95 -6.85 8.85
C SER A 517 27.86 -8.32 9.24
N SER A 518 27.36 -8.60 10.45
CA SER A 518 27.13 -9.95 10.97
C SER A 518 25.72 -10.48 10.69
N VAL A 519 24.95 -9.76 9.86
CA VAL A 519 23.57 -10.11 9.53
C VAL A 519 23.54 -11.49 8.87
N CYS A 520 22.74 -12.39 9.41
CA CYS A 520 22.54 -13.74 8.89
C CYS A 520 21.13 -13.97 8.37
N ASN A 521 20.15 -13.20 8.84
CA ASN A 521 18.78 -13.20 8.34
C ASN A 521 18.41 -11.79 7.86
N LEU A 522 18.17 -11.67 6.56
CA LEU A 522 17.85 -10.42 5.88
C LEU A 522 16.47 -10.50 5.23
N TYR A 523 15.58 -9.58 5.61
CA TYR A 523 14.32 -9.34 4.94
C TYR A 523 14.41 -8.09 4.08
N ALA A 524 14.30 -8.29 2.77
CA ALA A 524 14.51 -7.30 1.72
C ALA A 524 13.38 -7.31 0.68
N MET A 525 12.15 -7.59 1.12
CA MET A 525 10.98 -7.56 0.23
C MET A 525 10.62 -6.12 -0.15
N GLY A 526 10.37 -5.87 -1.43
CA GLY A 526 9.93 -4.56 -1.92
C GLY A 526 10.92 -3.42 -1.67
N ILE A 527 12.21 -3.72 -1.47
CA ILE A 527 13.24 -2.68 -1.39
C ILE A 527 13.52 -2.11 -2.78
N TYR A 528 13.89 -0.83 -2.81
CA TYR A 528 14.41 -0.17 -3.99
C TYR A 528 15.79 0.42 -3.69
N VAL A 529 16.79 0.15 -4.53
CA VAL A 529 18.16 0.63 -4.38
C VAL A 529 18.52 1.52 -5.57
N GLU A 530 18.79 2.80 -5.32
CA GLU A 530 18.95 3.80 -6.39
C GLU A 530 20.12 3.52 -7.34
N ASP A 531 21.26 3.05 -6.81
CA ASP A 531 22.45 2.73 -7.59
C ASP A 531 22.39 1.33 -8.26
N GLU A 532 21.31 0.58 -8.03
CA GLU A 532 21.11 -0.80 -8.50
C GLU A 532 22.23 -1.77 -8.10
N SER A 533 23.02 -1.43 -7.08
CA SER A 533 24.16 -2.21 -6.62
C SER A 533 23.76 -3.17 -5.50
N PHE A 534 23.80 -4.47 -5.82
CA PHE A 534 23.53 -5.55 -4.88
C PHE A 534 24.76 -6.41 -4.55
N GLY A 535 25.91 -6.08 -5.14
CA GLY A 535 27.15 -6.85 -5.00
C GLY A 535 27.66 -6.97 -3.57
N VAL A 536 27.28 -6.05 -2.68
CA VAL A 536 27.59 -6.16 -1.24
C VAL A 536 27.05 -7.46 -0.64
N LEU A 537 25.89 -7.95 -1.10
CA LEU A 537 25.27 -9.17 -0.58
C LEU A 537 26.14 -10.41 -0.83
N SER A 538 26.85 -10.48 -1.96
CA SER A 538 27.75 -11.62 -2.23
C SER A 538 29.03 -11.60 -1.39
N THR A 539 29.32 -10.49 -0.70
CA THR A 539 30.42 -10.40 0.26
C THR A 539 30.02 -10.83 1.68
N MET A 540 28.72 -10.94 1.97
CA MET A 540 28.19 -11.26 3.30
C MET A 540 28.25 -12.76 3.58
N GLN A 541 29.39 -13.25 4.05
CA GLN A 541 29.59 -14.67 4.41
C GLN A 541 28.69 -15.16 5.56
N SER A 542 28.14 -14.24 6.36
CA SER A 542 27.20 -14.57 7.44
C SER A 542 25.77 -14.80 6.94
N LEU A 543 25.42 -14.36 5.72
CA LEU A 543 24.06 -14.37 5.21
C LEU A 543 23.60 -15.79 4.90
N THR A 544 22.73 -16.34 5.75
CA THR A 544 22.20 -17.70 5.63
C THR A 544 20.70 -17.73 5.32
N GLU A 545 19.97 -16.64 5.59
CA GLU A 545 18.54 -16.53 5.32
C GLU A 545 18.25 -15.22 4.59
N LEU A 546 17.55 -15.33 3.46
CA LEU A 546 17.18 -14.18 2.63
C LEU A 546 15.71 -14.28 2.24
N TYR A 547 14.95 -13.24 2.56
CA TYR A 547 13.56 -13.08 2.18
C TYR A 547 13.45 -11.87 1.24
N THR A 548 13.11 -12.09 -0.02
CA THR A 548 13.20 -11.04 -1.05
C THR A 548 12.06 -11.12 -2.06
N GLY A 549 11.81 -9.97 -2.67
CA GLY A 549 10.81 -9.75 -3.70
C GLY A 549 11.10 -8.43 -4.40
N SER A 550 12.35 -8.30 -4.89
CA SER A 550 12.81 -7.08 -5.55
C SER A 550 12.23 -6.98 -6.95
N GLU A 551 11.87 -5.78 -7.38
CA GLU A 551 11.51 -5.51 -8.77
C GLU A 551 12.74 -5.20 -9.65
N GLN A 552 13.94 -5.10 -9.04
CA GLN A 552 15.17 -4.75 -9.73
C GLN A 552 15.91 -6.01 -10.18
N LYS A 553 15.96 -6.24 -11.49
CA LYS A 553 16.57 -7.42 -12.11
C LYS A 553 18.01 -7.69 -11.64
N GLN A 554 18.78 -6.63 -11.40
CA GLN A 554 20.16 -6.64 -10.92
C GLN A 554 20.29 -7.41 -9.58
N PHE A 555 19.25 -7.41 -8.75
CA PHE A 555 19.20 -8.21 -7.53
C PHE A 555 19.32 -9.70 -7.83
N TYR A 556 18.62 -10.18 -8.86
CA TYR A 556 18.59 -11.60 -9.20
C TYR A 556 19.86 -12.06 -9.93
N GLU A 557 20.59 -11.14 -10.56
CA GLU A 557 21.88 -11.45 -11.21
C GLU A 557 22.95 -11.89 -10.20
N ILE A 558 22.90 -11.36 -8.95
CA ILE A 558 23.82 -11.75 -7.88
C ILE A 558 23.35 -12.95 -7.06
N LEU A 559 22.08 -13.34 -7.17
CA LEU A 559 21.49 -14.41 -6.36
C LEU A 559 22.27 -15.74 -6.45
N PRO A 560 22.75 -16.20 -7.63
CA PRO A 560 23.54 -17.43 -7.73
C PRO A 560 24.90 -17.40 -7.01
N GLU A 561 25.36 -16.22 -6.57
CA GLU A 561 26.61 -16.03 -5.82
C GLU A 561 26.43 -16.22 -4.31
N LEU A 562 25.18 -16.19 -3.81
CA LEU A 562 24.85 -16.27 -2.38
C LEU A 562 24.87 -17.71 -1.84
N THR A 563 25.99 -18.41 -2.07
CA THR A 563 26.09 -19.87 -1.87
C THR A 563 26.02 -20.35 -0.43
N GLU A 564 26.11 -19.45 0.56
CA GLU A 564 25.95 -19.75 1.99
C GLU A 564 24.49 -19.83 2.45
N LEU A 565 23.54 -19.44 1.58
CA LEU A 565 22.11 -19.48 1.89
C LEU A 565 21.63 -20.90 2.24
N ARG A 566 20.85 -20.96 3.31
CA ARG A 566 20.12 -22.13 3.81
C ARG A 566 18.62 -21.94 3.68
N THR A 567 18.14 -20.71 3.84
CA THR A 567 16.74 -20.36 3.62
C THR A 567 16.67 -19.25 2.58
N LEU A 568 15.85 -19.46 1.55
CA LEU A 568 15.55 -18.45 0.55
C LEU A 568 14.05 -18.38 0.32
N SER A 569 13.51 -17.17 0.43
CA SER A 569 12.13 -16.86 0.07
C SER A 569 12.12 -15.88 -1.10
N LEU A 570 11.50 -16.27 -2.21
CA LEU A 570 11.34 -15.50 -3.45
C LEU A 570 9.86 -15.19 -3.65
N TRP A 571 9.51 -13.91 -3.58
CA TRP A 571 8.14 -13.43 -3.70
C TRP A 571 8.03 -12.38 -4.80
N GLY A 572 7.36 -12.73 -5.91
CA GLY A 572 7.24 -11.86 -7.08
C GLY A 572 8.59 -11.43 -7.69
N GLY A 573 8.55 -10.51 -8.64
CA GLY A 573 9.76 -9.85 -9.16
C GLY A 573 10.32 -10.38 -10.47
N ASN A 574 9.61 -11.26 -11.19
CA ASN A 574 9.96 -11.65 -12.56
C ASN A 574 11.41 -12.18 -12.69
N PHE A 575 11.85 -12.98 -11.72
CA PHE A 575 13.19 -13.58 -11.70
C PHE A 575 13.36 -14.73 -12.72
N GLY A 576 12.27 -15.10 -13.41
CA GLY A 576 12.29 -16.02 -14.54
C GLY A 576 11.08 -16.95 -14.57
N THR A 577 11.00 -17.77 -15.60
CA THR A 577 9.95 -18.81 -15.73
C THR A 577 10.35 -20.15 -15.11
N ASP A 578 11.62 -20.28 -14.71
CA ASP A 578 12.19 -21.46 -14.07
C ASP A 578 13.09 -21.10 -12.89
N LEU A 579 13.55 -22.13 -12.17
CA LEU A 579 14.34 -22.01 -10.95
C LEU A 579 15.85 -22.24 -11.18
N THR A 580 16.34 -22.07 -12.42
CA THR A 580 17.78 -22.25 -12.71
C THR A 580 18.66 -21.25 -11.96
N ILE A 581 18.10 -20.10 -11.57
CA ILE A 581 18.81 -19.06 -10.80
C ILE A 581 19.25 -19.53 -9.41
N VAL A 582 18.51 -20.46 -8.80
CA VAL A 582 18.86 -21.02 -7.49
C VAL A 582 19.72 -22.28 -7.59
N SER A 583 20.00 -22.79 -8.79
CA SER A 583 20.66 -24.10 -8.99
C SER A 583 22.06 -24.22 -8.38
N LYS A 584 22.74 -23.09 -8.10
CA LYS A 584 24.06 -23.05 -7.45
C LYS A 584 23.98 -23.00 -5.93
N LEU A 585 22.81 -22.78 -5.35
CA LEU A 585 22.59 -22.61 -3.92
C LEU A 585 22.47 -23.97 -3.20
N VAL A 586 23.48 -24.82 -3.38
CA VAL A 586 23.47 -26.24 -2.96
C VAL A 586 23.36 -26.45 -1.44
N ASN A 587 23.53 -25.38 -0.65
CA ASN A 587 23.35 -25.39 0.79
C ASN A 587 21.90 -25.11 1.24
N LEU A 588 20.99 -24.76 0.32
CA LEU A 588 19.58 -24.51 0.64
C LEU A 588 18.94 -25.74 1.29
N GLN A 589 18.26 -25.46 2.39
CA GLN A 589 17.42 -26.37 3.16
C GLN A 589 15.96 -25.98 3.00
N ASN A 590 15.66 -24.68 2.94
CA ASN A 590 14.30 -24.17 2.78
C ASN A 590 14.24 -23.24 1.56
N LEU A 591 13.31 -23.53 0.66
CA LEU A 591 13.05 -22.70 -0.50
C LEU A 591 11.55 -22.40 -0.57
N PHE A 592 11.19 -21.13 -0.47
CA PHE A 592 9.83 -20.64 -0.62
C PHE A 592 9.76 -19.83 -1.91
N VAL A 593 8.85 -20.19 -2.81
CA VAL A 593 8.66 -19.53 -4.10
C VAL A 593 7.19 -19.22 -4.24
N ASN A 594 6.86 -17.94 -4.33
CA ASN A 594 5.52 -17.46 -4.63
C ASN A 594 5.61 -16.46 -5.79
N ASP A 595 5.48 -16.98 -7.01
CA ASP A 595 5.49 -16.18 -8.23
C ASP A 595 4.72 -16.92 -9.35
N GLU A 596 3.65 -16.27 -9.83
CA GLU A 596 2.76 -16.80 -10.88
C GLU A 596 3.47 -17.05 -12.22
N PHE A 597 4.65 -16.47 -12.46
CA PHE A 597 5.41 -16.64 -13.70
C PHE A 597 6.26 -17.92 -13.71
N VAL A 598 6.49 -18.54 -12.55
CA VAL A 598 7.25 -19.79 -12.46
C VAL A 598 6.39 -20.93 -13.01
N THR A 599 6.75 -21.44 -14.19
CA THR A 599 6.04 -22.51 -14.89
C THR A 599 6.82 -23.83 -14.90
N SER A 600 8.08 -23.79 -14.49
CA SER A 600 8.98 -24.93 -14.45
C SER A 600 9.78 -24.95 -13.15
N LEU A 601 9.92 -26.13 -12.56
CA LEU A 601 10.76 -26.35 -11.38
C LEU A 601 12.23 -26.64 -11.76
N SER A 602 12.58 -26.62 -13.04
CA SER A 602 13.95 -26.85 -13.52
C SER A 602 14.95 -25.95 -12.78
N GLY A 603 16.03 -26.53 -12.27
CA GLY A 603 17.06 -25.87 -11.50
C GLY A 603 17.16 -26.38 -10.06
N ILE A 604 16.06 -26.84 -9.48
CA ILE A 604 16.06 -27.33 -8.09
C ILE A 604 16.73 -28.69 -7.93
N GLU A 605 16.91 -29.47 -9.00
CA GLU A 605 17.44 -30.84 -8.94
C GLU A 605 18.85 -30.91 -8.31
N ASN A 606 19.59 -29.79 -8.32
CA ASN A 606 20.92 -29.69 -7.72
C ASN A 606 20.89 -29.37 -6.21
N LEU A 607 19.72 -29.05 -5.63
CA LEU A 607 19.54 -28.65 -4.23
C LEU A 607 19.49 -29.89 -3.32
N GLN A 608 20.61 -30.60 -3.22
CA GLN A 608 20.71 -31.90 -2.54
C GLN A 608 20.50 -31.83 -1.01
N ARG A 609 20.42 -30.62 -0.45
CA ARG A 609 20.12 -30.36 0.97
C ARG A 609 18.70 -29.84 1.21
N LEU A 610 17.88 -29.67 0.18
CA LEU A 610 16.54 -29.12 0.31
C LEU A 610 15.65 -30.08 1.11
N GLU A 611 15.07 -29.54 2.18
CA GLU A 611 14.21 -30.23 3.15
C GLU A 611 12.78 -29.71 3.05
N VAL A 612 12.59 -28.40 2.89
CA VAL A 612 11.28 -27.75 2.74
C VAL A 612 11.22 -27.01 1.41
N PHE A 613 10.18 -27.29 0.62
CA PHE A 613 9.91 -26.57 -0.62
C PHE A 613 8.46 -26.10 -0.67
N CYS A 614 8.26 -24.79 -0.73
CA CYS A 614 6.95 -24.17 -0.94
C CYS A 614 6.93 -23.56 -2.33
N MET A 615 5.92 -23.92 -3.11
CA MET A 615 5.71 -23.43 -4.48
C MET A 615 4.30 -22.85 -4.65
N ASP A 616 3.71 -22.39 -3.56
CA ASP A 616 2.36 -21.86 -3.53
C ASP A 616 2.22 -20.67 -4.48
N GLY A 617 1.11 -20.62 -5.23
CA GLY A 617 0.86 -19.53 -6.20
C GLY A 617 1.75 -19.56 -7.44
N THR A 618 2.55 -20.60 -7.67
CA THR A 618 3.26 -20.78 -8.96
C THR A 618 2.36 -21.39 -10.03
N ASN A 619 2.79 -21.36 -11.29
CA ASN A 619 2.09 -22.00 -12.42
C ASN A 619 2.80 -23.27 -12.93
N ALA A 620 3.67 -23.87 -12.11
CA ALA A 620 4.36 -25.09 -12.47
C ALA A 620 3.40 -26.28 -12.48
N THR A 621 3.45 -27.05 -13.58
CA THR A 621 2.58 -28.22 -13.80
C THR A 621 3.33 -29.55 -13.67
N ASP A 622 4.64 -29.54 -13.95
CA ASP A 622 5.52 -30.70 -13.82
C ASP A 622 6.31 -30.64 -12.51
N ILE A 623 6.03 -31.61 -11.62
CA ILE A 623 6.72 -31.79 -10.33
C ILE A 623 7.75 -32.92 -10.36
N SER A 624 8.11 -33.45 -11.52
CA SER A 624 9.16 -34.47 -11.67
C SER A 624 10.53 -34.07 -11.12
N PRO A 625 10.95 -32.78 -11.10
CA PRO A 625 12.20 -32.37 -10.47
C PRO A 625 12.30 -32.70 -8.97
N LEU A 626 11.16 -32.75 -8.25
CA LEU A 626 11.14 -33.10 -6.82
C LEU A 626 11.72 -34.50 -6.55
N THR A 627 11.60 -35.42 -7.50
CA THR A 627 12.13 -36.79 -7.39
C THR A 627 13.65 -36.85 -7.30
N LYS A 628 14.34 -35.75 -7.59
CA LYS A 628 15.81 -35.62 -7.52
C LYS A 628 16.31 -35.10 -6.18
N LEU A 629 15.41 -34.79 -5.25
CA LEU A 629 15.72 -34.21 -3.96
C LEU A 629 15.74 -35.29 -2.86
N PRO A 630 16.92 -35.78 -2.43
CA PRO A 630 17.00 -36.93 -1.51
C PRO A 630 16.61 -36.60 -0.08
N ARG A 631 16.52 -35.31 0.29
CA ARG A 631 16.23 -34.84 1.66
C ARG A 631 14.90 -34.11 1.80
N LEU A 632 14.12 -34.03 0.73
CA LEU A 632 12.85 -33.31 0.73
C LEU A 632 11.88 -33.99 1.71
N GLN A 633 11.44 -33.25 2.71
CA GLN A 633 10.57 -33.70 3.80
C GLN A 633 9.18 -33.06 3.72
N VAL A 634 9.12 -31.77 3.35
CA VAL A 634 7.85 -31.02 3.28
C VAL A 634 7.73 -30.35 1.92
N VAL A 635 6.58 -30.51 1.27
CA VAL A 635 6.22 -29.74 0.07
C VAL A 635 4.88 -29.06 0.26
N ARG A 636 4.83 -27.76 -0.04
CA ARG A 636 3.58 -26.99 -0.13
C ARG A 636 3.26 -26.69 -1.58
N LEU A 637 2.07 -27.07 -1.99
CA LEU A 637 1.58 -26.97 -3.36
C LEU A 637 0.16 -26.40 -3.41
N GLN A 638 -0.16 -25.44 -2.56
CA GLN A 638 -1.46 -24.78 -2.58
C GLN A 638 -1.59 -23.86 -3.81
N GLY A 639 -2.73 -23.93 -4.50
CA GLY A 639 -3.03 -23.01 -5.60
C GLY A 639 -2.19 -23.21 -6.88
N VAL A 640 -1.45 -24.32 -7.00
CA VAL A 640 -0.71 -24.68 -8.23
C VAL A 640 -1.53 -25.57 -9.17
N PRO A 641 -1.45 -25.36 -10.50
CA PRO A 641 -2.25 -26.09 -11.50
C PRO A 641 -1.70 -27.50 -11.83
N ILE A 642 -1.32 -28.28 -10.82
CA ILE A 642 -0.77 -29.62 -11.00
C ILE A 642 -1.89 -30.61 -11.38
N VAL A 643 -1.64 -31.39 -12.44
CA VAL A 643 -2.56 -32.43 -12.91
C VAL A 643 -2.08 -33.85 -12.62
N GLU A 644 -0.77 -34.05 -12.44
CA GLU A 644 -0.18 -35.37 -12.17
C GLU A 644 0.65 -35.38 -10.87
N PHE A 645 0.15 -36.10 -9.86
CA PHE A 645 0.78 -36.19 -8.53
C PHE A 645 1.66 -37.43 -8.32
N ALA A 646 1.75 -38.32 -9.31
CA ALA A 646 2.55 -39.54 -9.24
C ALA A 646 4.03 -39.33 -8.83
N PRO A 647 4.71 -38.23 -9.21
CA PRO A 647 6.08 -37.98 -8.76
C PRO A 647 6.26 -37.88 -7.24
N LEU A 648 5.23 -37.46 -6.48
CA LEU A 648 5.31 -37.37 -5.00
C LEU A 648 5.59 -38.73 -4.37
N PHE A 649 5.03 -39.81 -4.91
CA PHE A 649 5.24 -41.18 -4.43
C PHE A 649 6.67 -41.70 -4.67
N SER A 650 7.45 -41.03 -5.51
CA SER A 650 8.88 -41.34 -5.74
C SER A 650 9.81 -40.55 -4.81
N CYS A 651 9.28 -39.63 -4.00
CA CYS A 651 10.05 -38.84 -3.03
C CYS A 651 10.17 -39.61 -1.71
N HIS A 652 11.21 -40.45 -1.58
CA HIS A 652 11.35 -41.41 -0.48
C HIS A 652 11.51 -40.80 0.92
N SER A 653 11.92 -39.53 1.01
CA SER A 653 12.12 -38.81 2.28
C SER A 653 10.94 -37.91 2.65
N LEU A 654 9.93 -37.83 1.79
CA LEU A 654 8.78 -36.96 1.95
C LEU A 654 7.95 -37.42 3.15
N GLN A 655 7.66 -36.49 4.06
CA GLN A 655 6.92 -36.72 5.30
C GLN A 655 5.56 -36.03 5.27
N GLU A 656 5.49 -34.85 4.66
CA GLU A 656 4.29 -34.03 4.61
C GLU A 656 4.10 -33.35 3.25
N VAL A 657 2.86 -33.34 2.79
CA VAL A 657 2.38 -32.57 1.65
C VAL A 657 1.23 -31.70 2.11
N GLU A 658 1.41 -30.38 2.01
CA GLU A 658 0.37 -29.39 2.28
C GLU A 658 -0.31 -29.04 0.96
N ALA A 659 -1.60 -29.33 0.87
CA ALA A 659 -2.37 -29.26 -0.37
C ALA A 659 -3.82 -28.83 -0.11
N ASP A 660 -4.46 -28.27 -1.14
CA ASP A 660 -5.89 -27.96 -1.05
C ASP A 660 -6.75 -29.24 -1.06
N SER A 661 -8.04 -29.08 -0.70
CA SER A 661 -8.98 -30.20 -0.61
C SER A 661 -9.12 -31.01 -1.91
N SER A 662 -9.05 -30.36 -3.08
CA SER A 662 -9.18 -30.99 -4.40
C SER A 662 -7.91 -31.77 -4.77
N GLN A 663 -6.75 -31.20 -4.47
CA GLN A 663 -5.46 -31.85 -4.67
C GLN A 663 -5.31 -33.07 -3.78
N LYS A 664 -5.71 -32.97 -2.51
CA LYS A 664 -5.71 -34.10 -1.57
C LYS A 664 -6.49 -35.29 -2.12
N GLU A 665 -7.73 -35.06 -2.59
CA GLU A 665 -8.56 -36.13 -3.15
C GLU A 665 -7.87 -36.83 -4.33
N LYS A 666 -7.23 -36.05 -5.23
CA LYS A 666 -6.49 -36.60 -6.37
C LYS A 666 -5.25 -37.39 -5.97
N ILE A 667 -4.53 -36.96 -4.93
CA ILE A 667 -3.36 -37.67 -4.41
C ILE A 667 -3.80 -39.02 -3.81
N GLU A 668 -4.84 -39.02 -2.97
CA GLU A 668 -5.37 -40.23 -2.32
C GLU A 668 -5.93 -41.25 -3.34
N GLN A 669 -6.46 -40.78 -4.48
CA GLN A 669 -6.91 -41.67 -5.57
C GLN A 669 -5.77 -42.46 -6.24
N LEU A 670 -4.52 -42.02 -6.13
CA LEU A 670 -3.37 -42.72 -6.70
C LEU A 670 -2.88 -43.88 -5.82
N GLY A 671 -3.27 -43.92 -4.55
CA GLY A 671 -2.90 -44.96 -3.58
C GLY A 671 -2.65 -44.40 -2.18
N ASP A 672 -2.26 -45.27 -1.25
CA ASP A 672 -1.94 -44.87 0.12
C ASP A 672 -0.55 -44.20 0.17
N PRO A 673 -0.45 -42.90 0.45
CA PRO A 673 0.84 -42.22 0.53
C PRO A 673 1.60 -42.64 1.80
N VAL A 674 2.93 -42.67 1.70
CA VAL A 674 3.82 -42.86 2.86
C VAL A 674 4.06 -41.56 3.65
N PHE A 675 3.49 -40.46 3.18
CA PHE A 675 3.55 -39.11 3.76
C PHE A 675 2.15 -38.68 4.21
N MET A 676 2.10 -37.76 5.17
CA MET A 676 0.85 -37.12 5.60
C MET A 676 0.41 -36.06 4.60
N ILE A 677 -0.90 -35.89 4.43
CA ILE A 677 -1.49 -34.80 3.64
C ILE A 677 -2.25 -33.87 4.59
N SER A 678 -1.72 -32.67 4.78
CA SER A 678 -2.35 -31.58 5.53
C SER A 678 -3.17 -30.69 4.57
N VAL A 679 -4.26 -30.14 5.08
CA VAL A 679 -5.17 -29.23 4.35
C VAL A 679 -5.37 -28.01 5.23
N GLU A 680 -5.07 -26.84 4.70
CA GLU A 680 -5.41 -25.54 5.29
C GLU A 680 -6.82 -25.09 4.93
#